data_AF-A0A1I7RQB6-F1
#
_entry.id   AF-A0A1I7RQB6-F1
#
_cell.length_a   1.000
_cell.length_b   1.000
_cell.length_c   1.000
_cell.angle_alpha   90.00
_cell.angle_beta   90.00
_cell.angle_gamma   90.00
#
_symmetry.space_group_name_H-M   'P 1'
#
loop_
_entity.id
_entity.type
_entity.pdbx_description
1 polymer ?
#
loop_
_entity_poly.entity_id
_entity_poly.type
_entity_poly.pdbx_seq_one_letter_code
_entity_poly.pdbx_strand_id
1 'polypeptide(L)'
;MFKLLPKGNEDEVKQNPALIVFDTVSCLRSRRTYLFCVLLFFIMFLYASTVMNPIKTQLQISNSNYFKKPPGTEDLNCAWVLDGNHPEYIKMLAANRTVYNDPADESELPMDCESIYERHRFVTAPTSNEEEDFPIAISRLVYRDYFYHEMVLAALYQPQNHYCFSVDRKTTPLFRKRFESLAKCFPNVIISNNSRELYSSGYNLDWANIDCLAALKADNRRWKYVMVLQNHDFPSKTNREIVQIFKWLNGTTDISITHGFEHRVNWNLTWTVNSIGLFRNDSKFKRKYDEQDVKLVFAKGDNEMSASRGAIDYIFDEMNITEFVSRINREGVFGVDEIVFPTLMSMPELNVPGHYTQECTVYRKMNTYITRRSNFGNKSKCYSKNFRHGICIYGVEDLRDHVHNTPFININKLIPSFDFNAVVCELEALHNRTFLVPFEEGNLNKTYYDNLRQKLLVKSLSTQQYLTVNPLWKAMSKAKRDDLQVLRFVAISSVLLFHLWPQTFANGYLGVDMFFTLSGFLMFKILSSKELNASTIRTFYFRRLKRILPAHFIIVQLTLLAGYMCFTRTEYKGLLRQSTSAVTLTSNMFNLPEFGYSVQNDDYNLFLHTWSLSVEVQFYLICPMILACLSALKSKNEKAPVAFVLSGIVASFSYQCWNRNGNSLLQMGTIPVRRLEKRQSKSPVAEVFFRESVTQEERHLT
;
A
#
# COMPACT_ATOMS: atom_id res chain seq x y z
N MET A 1 22.06 5.39 -87.24
CA MET A 1 22.90 6.11 -88.23
C MET A 1 24.32 6.10 -87.67
N PHE A 2 25.28 5.44 -88.33
CA PHE A 2 26.74 5.48 -88.08
C PHE A 2 27.25 5.05 -86.67
N LYS A 3 27.96 3.92 -86.55
CA LYS A 3 29.45 3.76 -86.62
C LYS A 3 30.15 4.24 -85.33
N LEU A 4 31.06 3.52 -84.67
CA LEU A 4 31.95 2.43 -85.10
C LEU A 4 32.40 1.50 -83.92
N LEU A 5 32.55 0.21 -84.21
CA LEU A 5 33.52 -0.74 -83.58
C LEU A 5 34.93 -0.48 -84.17
N PRO A 6 36.06 -1.14 -83.79
CA PRO A 6 36.29 -2.29 -82.89
C PRO A 6 37.43 -1.96 -81.85
N LYS A 7 38.31 -2.81 -81.30
CA LYS A 7 38.63 -4.27 -81.34
C LYS A 7 39.42 -4.67 -80.08
N GLY A 8 39.75 -5.96 -79.89
CA GLY A 8 40.66 -6.48 -78.85
C GLY A 8 39.91 -7.33 -77.83
N ASN A 9 39.31 -8.47 -78.22
CA ASN A 9 39.96 -9.79 -78.35
C ASN A 9 40.65 -10.19 -77.04
N GLU A 10 40.00 -11.04 -76.23
CA GLU A 10 40.19 -12.53 -76.21
C GLU A 10 41.46 -12.86 -75.38
N ASP A 11 41.40 -13.70 -74.35
CA ASP A 11 40.73 -15.02 -74.30
C ASP A 11 39.71 -15.26 -73.16
N GLU A 12 38.92 -16.33 -73.34
CA GLU A 12 37.78 -16.77 -72.51
C GLU A 12 38.16 -17.49 -71.21
N VAL A 13 37.26 -17.45 -70.19
CA VAL A 13 36.55 -18.67 -69.70
C VAL A 13 35.13 -18.32 -69.19
N LYS A 14 34.13 -18.71 -69.99
CA LYS A 14 32.74 -19.14 -69.68
C LYS A 14 32.06 -18.83 -68.32
N GLN A 15 30.99 -18.02 -68.44
CA GLN A 15 29.61 -18.25 -67.97
C GLN A 15 29.30 -18.63 -66.49
N ASN A 16 28.47 -17.80 -65.82
CA ASN A 16 27.10 -18.20 -65.47
C ASN A 16 26.18 -17.01 -65.05
N PRO A 17 24.85 -17.06 -65.29
CA PRO A 17 23.94 -15.93 -65.10
C PRO A 17 23.36 -15.89 -63.67
N ALA A 18 24.05 -15.21 -62.75
CA ALA A 18 23.61 -15.09 -61.34
C ALA A 18 23.07 -13.69 -60.94
N LEU A 19 23.16 -12.68 -61.82
CA LEU A 19 23.09 -11.27 -61.40
C LEU A 19 21.72 -10.57 -61.46
N ILE A 20 20.65 -11.22 -61.93
CA ILE A 20 19.32 -10.58 -62.11
C ILE A 20 18.30 -11.00 -61.03
N VAL A 21 18.62 -11.98 -60.17
CA VAL A 21 17.69 -12.51 -59.15
C VAL A 21 17.87 -11.85 -57.77
N PHE A 22 18.95 -11.10 -57.53
CA PHE A 22 19.27 -10.59 -56.19
C PHE A 22 18.53 -9.30 -55.76
N ASP A 23 18.10 -8.44 -56.68
CA ASP A 23 17.47 -7.15 -56.32
C ASP A 23 15.98 -7.22 -55.95
N THR A 24 15.24 -8.23 -56.41
CA THR A 24 13.81 -8.37 -56.07
C THR A 24 13.58 -8.94 -54.68
N VAL A 25 14.53 -9.72 -54.14
CA VAL A 25 14.41 -10.37 -52.82
C VAL A 25 14.66 -9.40 -51.66
N SER A 26 15.51 -8.37 -51.85
CA SER A 26 15.75 -7.34 -50.83
C SER A 26 14.51 -6.45 -50.61
N CYS A 27 13.85 -6.04 -51.71
CA CYS A 27 12.69 -5.15 -51.68
C CYS A 27 11.46 -5.81 -51.00
N LEU A 28 11.21 -7.09 -51.25
CA LEU A 28 10.08 -7.83 -50.67
C LEU A 28 10.22 -8.09 -49.15
N ARG A 29 11.46 -8.13 -48.63
CA ARG A 29 11.75 -8.36 -47.19
C ARG A 29 11.45 -7.14 -46.32
N SER A 30 11.55 -5.93 -46.89
CA SER A 30 11.23 -4.66 -46.21
C SER A 30 9.72 -4.51 -45.93
N ARG A 31 8.86 -4.73 -46.94
CA ARG A 31 7.41 -4.50 -46.83
C ARG A 31 6.72 -5.34 -45.75
N ARG A 32 7.06 -6.63 -45.60
CA ARG A 32 6.43 -7.49 -44.56
C ARG A 32 6.81 -7.06 -43.14
N THR A 33 8.05 -6.64 -42.94
CA THR A 33 8.54 -6.16 -41.63
C THR A 33 7.90 -4.82 -41.27
N TYR A 34 7.81 -3.89 -42.23
CA TYR A 34 7.12 -2.62 -42.04
C TYR A 34 5.62 -2.80 -41.73
N LEU A 35 4.91 -3.64 -42.49
CA LEU A 35 3.48 -3.89 -42.28
C LEU A 35 3.20 -4.49 -40.89
N PHE A 36 4.06 -5.41 -40.42
CA PHE A 36 3.94 -6.01 -39.08
C PHE A 36 4.14 -4.97 -37.97
N CYS A 37 5.17 -4.11 -38.08
CA CYS A 37 5.41 -3.03 -37.12
C CYS A 37 4.27 -2.00 -37.09
N VAL A 38 3.71 -1.62 -38.24
CA VAL A 38 2.56 -0.70 -38.32
C VAL A 38 1.31 -1.34 -37.69
N LEU A 39 1.05 -2.63 -37.94
CA LEU A 39 -0.08 -3.33 -37.32
C LEU A 39 0.07 -3.39 -35.79
N LEU A 40 1.27 -3.70 -35.29
CA LEU A 40 1.57 -3.74 -33.86
C LEU A 40 1.43 -2.36 -33.21
N PHE A 41 1.89 -1.30 -33.87
CA PHE A 41 1.70 0.07 -33.40
C PHE A 41 0.21 0.47 -33.37
N PHE A 42 -0.56 0.10 -34.39
CA PHE A 42 -2.00 0.40 -34.44
C PHE A 42 -2.80 -0.39 -33.39
N ILE A 43 -2.44 -1.65 -33.13
CA ILE A 43 -3.03 -2.46 -32.04
C ILE A 43 -2.65 -1.89 -30.66
N MET A 44 -1.39 -1.49 -30.46
CA MET A 44 -0.93 -0.84 -29.23
C MET A 44 -1.60 0.52 -29.02
N PHE A 45 -1.83 1.29 -30.09
CA PHE A 45 -2.53 2.58 -30.06
C PHE A 45 -4.02 2.41 -29.77
N LEU A 46 -4.69 1.44 -30.40
CA LEU A 46 -6.08 1.10 -30.10
C LEU A 46 -6.22 0.62 -28.65
N TYR A 47 -5.36 -0.29 -28.19
CA TYR A 47 -5.32 -0.75 -26.80
C TYR A 47 -5.09 0.42 -25.83
N ALA A 48 -4.15 1.32 -26.14
CA ALA A 48 -3.94 2.54 -25.36
C ALA A 48 -5.17 3.47 -25.37
N SER A 49 -5.87 3.62 -26.50
CA SER A 49 -7.07 4.46 -26.60
C SER A 49 -8.28 3.87 -25.85
N THR A 50 -8.40 2.54 -25.77
CA THR A 50 -9.45 1.86 -24.99
C THR A 50 -9.12 1.79 -23.50
N VAL A 51 -7.85 1.76 -23.12
CA VAL A 51 -7.40 1.69 -21.71
C VAL A 51 -7.20 3.09 -21.10
N MET A 52 -6.92 4.12 -21.91
CA MET A 52 -6.76 5.52 -21.47
C MET A 52 -7.97 6.42 -21.72
N ASN A 53 -9.14 5.86 -22.01
CA ASN A 53 -10.42 6.56 -21.89
C ASN A 53 -11.12 6.17 -20.57
N PRO A 54 -10.72 6.74 -19.41
CA PRO A 54 -11.68 6.85 -18.32
C PRO A 54 -12.80 7.77 -18.82
N ILE A 55 -14.05 7.31 -18.73
CA ILE A 55 -15.22 8.17 -18.92
C ILE A 55 -15.20 9.20 -17.78
N LYS A 56 -14.50 10.32 -18.00
CA LYS A 56 -14.61 11.51 -17.17
C LYS A 56 -15.92 12.20 -17.55
N THR A 57 -17.01 11.71 -16.97
CA THR A 57 -18.21 12.52 -16.79
C THR A 57 -17.82 13.68 -15.88
N GLN A 58 -17.32 14.77 -16.45
CA GLN A 58 -17.10 16.02 -15.72
C GLN A 58 -18.46 16.66 -15.45
N LEU A 59 -19.16 16.13 -14.44
CA LEU A 59 -20.13 16.93 -13.69
C LEU A 59 -19.41 18.19 -13.21
N GLN A 60 -19.98 19.35 -13.51
CA GLN A 60 -19.45 20.65 -13.10
C GLN A 60 -19.70 20.85 -11.60
N ILE A 61 -18.91 20.17 -10.77
CA ILE A 61 -18.95 20.34 -9.32
C ILE A 61 -18.57 21.78 -9.00
N SER A 62 -19.42 22.45 -8.20
CA SER A 62 -19.20 23.82 -7.78
C SER A 62 -17.86 23.95 -7.06
N ASN A 63 -16.93 24.69 -7.66
CA ASN A 63 -15.61 25.00 -7.09
C ASN A 63 -15.66 25.98 -5.90
N SER A 64 -16.85 26.26 -5.35
CA SER A 64 -17.01 27.08 -4.16
C SER A 64 -16.31 26.44 -2.96
N ASN A 65 -15.39 27.17 -2.33
CA ASN A 65 -14.75 26.76 -1.08
C ASN A 65 -15.66 26.97 0.15
N TYR A 66 -16.83 27.59 -0.02
CA TYR A 66 -17.80 27.80 1.04
C TYR A 66 -18.67 26.56 1.28
N PHE A 67 -18.98 26.30 2.55
CA PHE A 67 -19.94 25.26 2.94
C PHE A 67 -21.36 25.70 2.56
N LYS A 68 -22.05 24.93 1.70
CA LYS A 68 -23.44 25.19 1.30
C LYS A 68 -24.38 24.75 2.42
N LYS A 69 -24.91 25.71 3.19
CA LYS A 69 -25.88 25.44 4.26
C LYS A 69 -27.18 24.87 3.69
N PRO A 70 -27.78 23.83 4.31
CA PRO A 70 -29.08 23.33 3.90
C PRO A 70 -30.20 24.37 4.06
N PRO A 71 -31.33 24.21 3.33
CA PRO A 71 -32.49 25.08 3.48
C PRO A 71 -33.00 25.20 4.91
N GLY A 72 -33.33 26.42 5.34
CA GLY A 72 -33.77 26.73 6.71
C GLY A 72 -32.63 26.91 7.72
N THR A 73 -31.38 27.01 7.25
CA THR A 73 -30.18 27.24 8.09
C THR A 73 -29.22 28.28 7.50
N GLU A 74 -29.64 29.03 6.49
CA GLU A 74 -28.84 30.00 5.75
C GLU A 74 -28.29 31.11 6.66
N ASP A 75 -29.13 31.65 7.56
CA ASP A 75 -28.78 32.72 8.52
C ASP A 75 -28.00 32.22 9.75
N LEU A 76 -27.67 30.92 9.81
CA LEU A 76 -26.99 30.32 10.96
C LEU A 76 -25.50 30.71 10.98
N ASN A 77 -25.07 31.47 11.99
CA ASN A 77 -23.68 31.85 12.18
C ASN A 77 -22.95 30.86 13.10
N CYS A 78 -22.41 29.80 12.52
CA CYS A 78 -21.73 28.75 13.27
C CYS A 78 -20.41 29.17 13.91
N ALA A 79 -19.74 30.22 13.41
CA ALA A 79 -18.57 30.78 14.09
C ALA A 79 -18.93 31.29 15.50
N TRP A 80 -20.09 31.96 15.64
CA TRP A 80 -20.60 32.44 16.92
C TRP A 80 -21.08 31.32 17.86
N VAL A 81 -21.50 30.17 17.31
CA VAL A 81 -21.85 28.98 18.11
C VAL A 81 -20.59 28.32 18.67
N LEU A 82 -19.49 28.35 17.92
CA LEU A 82 -18.24 27.64 18.25
C LEU A 82 -17.24 28.50 19.05
N ASP A 83 -17.26 29.83 18.93
CA ASP A 83 -16.34 30.71 19.66
C ASP A 83 -16.68 30.83 21.17
N GLY A 84 -17.97 30.78 21.49
CA GLY A 84 -18.50 30.93 22.86
C GLY A 84 -18.55 32.38 23.37
N ASN A 85 -18.33 33.37 22.50
CA ASN A 85 -18.42 34.79 22.84
C ASN A 85 -19.85 35.33 22.72
N HIS A 86 -20.77 34.53 22.13
CA HIS A 86 -22.13 34.94 21.79
C HIS A 86 -23.21 34.14 22.56
N PRO A 87 -23.22 34.16 23.91
CA PRO A 87 -24.11 33.31 24.72
C PRO A 87 -25.60 33.60 24.49
N GLU A 88 -25.99 34.85 24.20
CA GLU A 88 -27.40 35.17 23.90
C GLU A 88 -27.85 34.61 22.54
N TYR A 89 -26.96 34.56 21.53
CA TYR A 89 -27.23 33.92 20.25
C TYR A 89 -27.44 32.41 20.42
N ILE A 90 -26.57 31.76 21.20
CA ILE A 90 -26.69 30.33 21.53
C ILE A 90 -27.99 30.06 22.30
N LYS A 91 -28.35 30.88 23.29
CA LYS A 91 -29.64 30.76 24.01
C LYS A 91 -30.84 30.91 23.07
N MET A 92 -30.80 31.87 22.14
CA MET A 92 -31.86 32.08 21.15
C MET A 92 -32.06 30.83 20.27
N LEU A 93 -30.97 30.27 19.74
CA LEU A 93 -31.00 29.04 18.93
C LEU A 93 -31.44 27.81 19.76
N ALA A 94 -30.99 27.69 21.01
CA ALA A 94 -31.37 26.58 21.90
C ALA A 94 -32.85 26.66 22.35
N ALA A 95 -33.44 27.86 22.38
CA ALA A 95 -34.86 28.09 22.63
C ALA A 95 -35.73 27.88 21.39
N ASN A 96 -35.22 28.19 20.19
CA ASN A 96 -35.91 28.02 18.91
C ASN A 96 -35.09 27.13 17.96
N ARG A 97 -35.04 25.82 18.27
CA ARG A 97 -34.23 24.85 17.51
C ARG A 97 -34.86 24.56 16.14
N THR A 98 -34.04 24.66 15.10
CA THR A 98 -34.40 24.12 13.78
C THR A 98 -34.43 22.60 13.85
N VAL A 99 -35.49 21.99 13.31
CA VAL A 99 -35.72 20.54 13.29
C VAL A 99 -35.80 20.10 11.84
N TYR A 100 -35.05 19.07 11.46
CA TYR A 100 -35.12 18.46 10.14
C TYR A 100 -35.60 17.01 10.22
N ASN A 101 -36.55 16.66 9.35
CA ASN A 101 -36.97 15.29 9.07
C ASN A 101 -36.94 15.11 7.54
N ASP A 102 -36.56 13.93 7.05
CA ASP A 102 -36.58 13.68 5.60
C ASP A 102 -38.01 13.84 5.05
N PRO A 103 -38.18 14.44 3.86
CA PRO A 103 -39.50 14.57 3.26
C PRO A 103 -40.07 13.20 2.88
N ALA A 104 -41.39 13.08 3.02
CA ALA A 104 -42.14 11.86 2.69
C ALA A 104 -42.42 11.73 1.19
N ASP A 105 -42.49 12.84 0.46
CA ASP A 105 -42.51 12.86 -1.00
C ASP A 105 -41.10 12.57 -1.55
N GLU A 106 -41.04 11.89 -2.70
CA GLU A 106 -39.79 11.65 -3.42
C GLU A 106 -39.34 12.89 -4.21
N SER A 107 -40.29 13.72 -4.68
CA SER A 107 -39.99 14.93 -5.47
C SER A 107 -39.37 16.06 -4.65
N GLU A 108 -39.61 16.11 -3.34
CA GLU A 108 -39.01 17.10 -2.43
C GLU A 108 -37.52 16.84 -2.14
N LEU A 109 -37.01 15.63 -2.38
CA LEU A 109 -35.58 15.31 -2.30
C LEU A 109 -35.17 14.42 -3.48
N PRO A 110 -34.86 15.02 -4.65
CA PRO A 110 -34.45 14.29 -5.85
C PRO A 110 -33.20 13.43 -5.63
N MET A 111 -33.19 12.24 -6.23
CA MET A 111 -32.22 11.17 -5.96
C MET A 111 -31.37 10.76 -7.17
N ASP A 112 -31.40 11.55 -8.24
CA ASP A 112 -30.41 11.46 -9.30
C ASP A 112 -29.04 11.98 -8.83
N CYS A 113 -27.97 11.58 -9.52
CA CYS A 113 -26.62 11.91 -9.06
C CYS A 113 -26.28 13.40 -9.19
N GLU A 114 -26.85 14.12 -10.16
CA GLU A 114 -26.63 15.56 -10.34
C GLU A 114 -27.15 16.32 -9.12
N SER A 115 -28.39 16.07 -8.72
CA SER A 115 -29.00 16.60 -7.49
C SER A 115 -28.20 16.27 -6.22
N ILE A 116 -27.65 15.05 -6.10
CA ILE A 116 -26.80 14.68 -4.94
C ILE A 116 -25.49 15.49 -4.95
N TYR A 117 -24.82 15.61 -6.10
CA TYR A 117 -23.59 16.38 -6.25
C TYR A 117 -23.79 17.91 -6.12
N GLU A 118 -24.98 18.42 -6.41
CA GLU A 118 -25.32 19.84 -6.23
C GLU A 118 -25.69 20.22 -4.79
N ARG A 119 -26.20 19.27 -3.99
CA ARG A 119 -26.51 19.52 -2.57
C ARG A 119 -25.25 19.68 -1.73
N HIS A 120 -24.21 18.88 -1.97
CA HIS A 120 -23.01 18.85 -1.14
C HIS A 120 -21.71 18.75 -1.95
N ARG A 121 -20.62 19.34 -1.44
CA ARG A 121 -19.30 19.26 -2.05
C ARG A 121 -18.66 17.89 -1.80
N PHE A 122 -18.84 16.95 -2.73
CA PHE A 122 -18.08 15.71 -2.77
C PHE A 122 -16.75 15.92 -3.52
N VAL A 123 -15.62 15.51 -2.94
CA VAL A 123 -14.30 15.63 -3.58
C VAL A 123 -14.09 14.52 -4.62
N THR A 124 -13.54 14.87 -5.78
CA THR A 124 -13.27 13.92 -6.89
C THR A 124 -11.84 13.39 -6.92
N ALA A 125 -10.94 14.00 -6.17
CA ALA A 125 -9.56 13.60 -5.96
C ALA A 125 -9.24 13.60 -4.45
N PRO A 126 -8.25 12.82 -3.98
CA PRO A 126 -7.80 12.87 -2.59
C PRO A 126 -7.39 14.30 -2.19
N THR A 127 -7.77 14.74 -0.98
CA THR A 127 -7.40 16.08 -0.48
C THR A 127 -5.92 16.21 -0.10
N SER A 128 -5.22 15.09 0.09
CA SER A 128 -3.77 15.06 0.26
C SER A 128 -3.17 13.68 -0.06
N ASN A 129 -1.90 13.63 -0.44
CA ASN A 129 -1.16 12.38 -0.68
C ASN A 129 -1.14 11.47 0.58
N GLU A 130 -1.11 12.08 1.77
CA GLU A 130 -1.16 11.36 3.06
C GLU A 130 -2.46 10.57 3.24
N GLU A 131 -3.57 11.13 2.79
CA GLU A 131 -4.89 10.49 2.79
C GLU A 131 -5.05 9.50 1.64
N GLU A 132 -4.39 9.72 0.50
CA GLU A 132 -4.35 8.77 -0.63
C GLU A 132 -3.61 7.48 -0.26
N ASP A 133 -2.43 7.60 0.38
CA ASP A 133 -1.60 6.47 0.84
C ASP A 133 -2.22 5.67 2.00
N PHE A 134 -3.22 6.24 2.69
CA PHE A 134 -3.88 5.63 3.85
C PHE A 134 -5.41 5.59 3.69
N PRO A 135 -5.96 4.77 2.77
CA PRO A 135 -7.40 4.63 2.64
C PRO A 135 -8.01 4.03 3.90
N ILE A 136 -9.15 4.56 4.33
CA ILE A 136 -9.96 4.03 5.44
C ILE A 136 -11.31 3.51 4.95
N ALA A 137 -11.95 2.71 5.78
CA ALA A 137 -13.31 2.24 5.58
C ALA A 137 -14.25 2.74 6.68
N ILE A 138 -15.52 2.96 6.34
CA ILE A 138 -16.58 3.31 7.30
C ILE A 138 -17.75 2.35 7.07
N SER A 139 -18.08 1.56 8.09
CA SER A 139 -19.28 0.72 8.15
C SER A 139 -20.31 1.41 9.04
N ARG A 140 -21.50 1.70 8.52
CA ARG A 140 -22.56 2.40 9.26
C ARG A 140 -23.90 1.67 9.20
N LEU A 141 -24.49 1.45 10.37
CA LEU A 141 -25.87 0.98 10.53
C LEU A 141 -26.85 2.15 10.40
N VAL A 142 -27.83 2.05 9.50
CA VAL A 142 -28.78 3.13 9.20
C VAL A 142 -30.23 2.65 9.22
N TYR A 143 -31.11 3.43 9.85
CA TYR A 143 -32.55 3.15 9.98
C TYR A 143 -33.45 4.40 9.87
N ARG A 144 -32.89 5.61 9.81
CA ARG A 144 -33.61 6.88 9.61
C ARG A 144 -32.65 8.04 9.29
N ASP A 145 -33.21 9.18 8.91
CA ASP A 145 -32.53 10.47 8.68
C ASP A 145 -31.52 10.39 7.52
N TYR A 146 -32.01 10.04 6.33
CA TYR A 146 -31.22 9.85 5.10
C TYR A 146 -30.37 11.09 4.78
N PHE A 147 -30.96 12.30 4.78
CA PHE A 147 -30.25 13.51 4.41
C PHE A 147 -29.10 13.83 5.37
N TYR A 148 -29.26 13.51 6.65
CA TYR A 148 -28.18 13.58 7.65
C TYR A 148 -27.02 12.63 7.31
N HIS A 149 -27.30 11.42 6.81
CA HIS A 149 -26.24 10.50 6.36
C HIS A 149 -25.59 10.94 5.05
N GLU A 150 -26.34 11.54 4.11
CA GLU A 150 -25.79 12.13 2.89
C GLU A 150 -24.80 13.26 3.21
N MET A 151 -25.16 14.15 4.15
CA MET A 151 -24.29 15.21 4.65
C MET A 151 -23.04 14.67 5.38
N VAL A 152 -23.21 13.69 6.28
CA VAL A 152 -22.08 13.07 7.02
C VAL A 152 -21.15 12.32 6.06
N LEU A 153 -21.70 11.69 5.02
CA LEU A 153 -20.89 11.10 3.94
C LEU A 153 -20.09 12.21 3.24
N ALA A 154 -20.73 13.28 2.78
CA ALA A 154 -20.06 14.37 2.08
C ALA A 154 -18.89 14.98 2.88
N ALA A 155 -19.09 15.22 4.18
CA ALA A 155 -18.06 15.78 5.07
C ALA A 155 -16.83 14.86 5.30
N LEU A 156 -16.97 13.55 5.06
CA LEU A 156 -15.90 12.55 5.16
C LEU A 156 -15.53 11.90 3.83
N TYR A 157 -16.15 12.31 2.72
CA TYR A 157 -16.02 11.61 1.44
C TYR A 157 -14.63 11.82 0.86
N GLN A 158 -14.02 10.73 0.40
CA GLN A 158 -12.76 10.70 -0.33
C GLN A 158 -12.81 9.55 -1.34
N PRO A 159 -12.32 9.72 -2.57
CA PRO A 159 -12.43 8.71 -3.63
C PRO A 159 -11.64 7.42 -3.35
N GLN A 160 -10.58 7.49 -2.55
CA GLN A 160 -9.79 6.33 -2.14
C GLN A 160 -10.43 5.53 -0.99
N ASN A 161 -11.28 6.15 -0.17
CA ASN A 161 -11.91 5.52 0.99
C ASN A 161 -13.04 4.57 0.60
N HIS A 162 -13.54 3.81 1.57
CA HIS A 162 -14.64 2.85 1.40
C HIS A 162 -15.78 3.13 2.37
N TYR A 163 -17.01 2.99 1.91
CA TYR A 163 -18.20 3.25 2.72
C TYR A 163 -19.16 2.07 2.55
N CYS A 164 -19.59 1.46 3.65
CA CYS A 164 -20.64 0.45 3.65
C CYS A 164 -21.79 0.88 4.54
N PHE A 165 -23.00 0.86 3.99
CA PHE A 165 -24.23 1.09 4.74
C PHE A 165 -25.00 -0.22 4.88
N SER A 166 -25.34 -0.56 6.12
CA SER A 166 -26.26 -1.66 6.41
C SER A 166 -27.61 -1.08 6.81
N VAL A 167 -28.57 -1.19 5.90
CA VAL A 167 -29.90 -0.59 5.98
C VAL A 167 -30.85 -1.55 6.71
N ASP A 168 -31.44 -1.09 7.82
CA ASP A 168 -32.44 -1.86 8.58
C ASP A 168 -33.62 -2.25 7.67
N ARG A 169 -33.96 -3.54 7.70
CA ARG A 169 -35.04 -4.12 6.90
C ARG A 169 -36.42 -3.52 7.22
N LYS A 170 -36.61 -2.95 8.41
CA LYS A 170 -37.86 -2.31 8.85
C LYS A 170 -38.07 -0.89 8.32
N THR A 171 -37.12 -0.36 7.55
CA THR A 171 -37.22 0.99 6.96
C THR A 171 -38.24 1.07 5.83
N THR A 172 -38.70 2.27 5.51
CA THR A 172 -39.63 2.48 4.40
C THR A 172 -38.95 2.16 3.06
N PRO A 173 -39.70 1.72 2.03
CA PRO A 173 -39.15 1.50 0.69
C PRO A 173 -38.45 2.74 0.12
N LEU A 174 -38.97 3.95 0.40
CA LEU A 174 -38.35 5.21 0.01
C LEU A 174 -36.98 5.42 0.67
N PHE A 175 -36.85 5.19 1.98
CA PHE A 175 -35.57 5.32 2.68
C PHE A 175 -34.50 4.39 2.10
N ARG A 176 -34.86 3.13 1.83
CA ARG A 176 -33.97 2.17 1.16
C ARG A 176 -33.60 2.64 -0.25
N LYS A 177 -34.59 3.05 -1.05
CA LYS A 177 -34.38 3.56 -2.42
C LYS A 177 -33.42 4.76 -2.44
N ARG A 178 -33.50 5.66 -1.46
CA ARG A 178 -32.56 6.79 -1.32
C ARG A 178 -31.10 6.30 -1.13
N PHE A 179 -30.85 5.34 -0.23
CA PHE A 179 -29.53 4.72 -0.06
C PHE A 179 -29.04 3.94 -1.29
N GLU A 180 -29.91 3.19 -1.96
CA GLU A 180 -29.57 2.48 -3.20
C GLU A 180 -29.24 3.44 -4.35
N SER A 181 -29.90 4.59 -4.44
CA SER A 181 -29.58 5.65 -5.40
C SER A 181 -28.25 6.33 -5.06
N LEU A 182 -28.02 6.66 -3.78
CA LEU A 182 -26.74 7.20 -3.31
C LEU A 182 -25.56 6.30 -3.70
N ALA A 183 -25.66 4.99 -3.44
CA ALA A 183 -24.61 4.03 -3.76
C ALA A 183 -24.35 3.89 -5.28
N LYS A 184 -25.34 4.13 -6.15
CA LYS A 184 -25.14 4.13 -7.62
C LYS A 184 -24.29 5.30 -8.10
N CYS A 185 -24.25 6.41 -7.36
CA CYS A 185 -23.48 7.59 -7.74
C CYS A 185 -22.00 7.49 -7.35
N PHE A 186 -21.63 6.65 -6.38
CA PHE A 186 -20.29 6.58 -5.82
C PHE A 186 -19.68 5.17 -5.93
N PRO A 187 -18.60 4.95 -6.71
CA PRO A 187 -18.05 3.62 -6.99
C PRO A 187 -17.34 2.96 -5.79
N ASN A 188 -17.32 3.62 -4.63
CA ASN A 188 -16.73 3.19 -3.37
C ASN A 188 -17.74 3.21 -2.20
N VAL A 189 -19.02 3.46 -2.48
CA VAL A 189 -20.13 3.33 -1.54
C VAL A 189 -20.89 2.05 -1.84
N ILE A 190 -21.09 1.21 -0.83
CA ILE A 190 -21.66 -0.12 -0.94
C ILE A 190 -22.85 -0.21 0.03
N ILE A 191 -23.95 -0.85 -0.38
CA ILE A 191 -25.02 -1.28 0.51
C ILE A 191 -24.82 -2.76 0.83
N SER A 192 -24.97 -3.16 2.09
CA SER A 192 -24.95 -4.59 2.46
C SER A 192 -26.06 -5.35 1.72
N ASN A 193 -25.69 -6.40 0.98
CA ASN A 193 -26.65 -7.31 0.32
C ASN A 193 -27.59 -7.99 1.33
N ASN A 194 -27.07 -8.25 2.54
CA ASN A 194 -27.84 -8.85 3.63
C ASN A 194 -28.51 -7.73 4.42
N SER A 195 -29.84 -7.64 4.33
CA SER A 195 -30.64 -6.70 5.13
C SER A 195 -31.35 -7.44 6.27
N ARG A 196 -31.21 -6.89 7.48
CA ARG A 196 -31.70 -7.50 8.73
C ARG A 196 -32.58 -6.52 9.48
N GLU A 197 -33.50 -7.05 10.27
CA GLU A 197 -34.33 -6.23 11.16
C GLU A 197 -33.51 -5.91 12.41
N LEU A 198 -33.24 -4.62 12.64
CA LEU A 198 -32.35 -4.15 13.71
C LEU A 198 -33.16 -3.65 14.91
N TYR A 199 -32.82 -4.06 16.12
CA TYR A 199 -33.58 -3.67 17.32
C TYR A 199 -32.70 -2.92 18.32
N SER A 200 -33.29 -1.96 19.03
CA SER A 200 -32.59 -1.17 20.06
C SER A 200 -32.13 -1.99 21.27
N SER A 201 -32.45 -3.29 21.31
CA SER A 201 -31.88 -4.27 22.25
C SER A 201 -30.51 -4.80 21.83
N GLY A 202 -30.01 -4.48 20.63
CA GLY A 202 -28.79 -5.06 20.06
C GLY A 202 -29.04 -6.25 19.13
N TYR A 203 -30.27 -6.77 19.07
CA TYR A 203 -30.59 -7.91 18.21
C TYR A 203 -30.33 -7.59 16.73
N ASN A 204 -29.58 -8.48 16.08
CA ASN A 204 -29.02 -8.42 14.73
C ASN A 204 -27.97 -7.33 14.45
N LEU A 205 -27.57 -6.49 15.40
CA LEU A 205 -26.61 -5.40 15.13
C LEU A 205 -25.20 -5.94 14.82
N ASP A 206 -24.70 -6.91 15.60
CA ASP A 206 -23.42 -7.61 15.29
C ASP A 206 -23.42 -8.20 13.88
N TRP A 207 -24.51 -8.90 13.54
CA TRP A 207 -24.66 -9.54 12.23
C TRP A 207 -24.64 -8.54 11.08
N ALA A 208 -25.32 -7.41 11.23
CA ALA A 208 -25.36 -6.35 10.25
C ALA A 208 -24.00 -5.63 10.09
N ASN A 209 -23.21 -5.52 11.16
CA ASN A 209 -21.82 -5.07 11.11
C ASN A 209 -20.93 -6.09 10.39
N ILE A 210 -21.07 -7.39 10.69
CA ILE A 210 -20.33 -8.48 10.04
C ILE A 210 -20.59 -8.50 8.52
N ASP A 211 -21.84 -8.32 8.07
CA ASP A 211 -22.16 -8.29 6.64
C ASP A 211 -21.45 -7.13 5.93
N CYS A 212 -21.45 -5.92 6.52
CA CYS A 212 -20.73 -4.78 5.94
C CYS A 212 -19.21 -4.97 5.96
N LEU A 213 -18.66 -5.53 7.04
CA LEU A 213 -17.23 -5.85 7.12
C LEU A 213 -16.81 -6.91 6.09
N ALA A 214 -17.68 -7.89 5.81
CA ALA A 214 -17.46 -8.88 4.75
C ALA A 214 -17.48 -8.23 3.36
N ALA A 215 -18.44 -7.35 3.08
CA ALA A 215 -18.50 -6.59 1.83
C ALA A 215 -17.26 -5.70 1.62
N LEU A 216 -16.83 -5.00 2.68
CA LEU A 216 -15.62 -4.17 2.68
C LEU A 216 -14.34 -5.00 2.53
N LYS A 217 -14.28 -6.22 3.05
CA LYS A 217 -13.14 -7.14 2.86
C LYS A 217 -13.09 -7.68 1.42
N ALA A 218 -14.25 -7.92 0.80
CA ALA A 218 -14.40 -8.44 -0.55
C ALA A 218 -14.08 -7.40 -1.65
N ASP A 219 -14.18 -6.10 -1.37
CA ASP A 219 -13.61 -5.06 -2.24
C ASP A 219 -12.08 -5.28 -2.34
N ASN A 220 -11.57 -5.42 -3.56
CA ASN A 220 -10.15 -5.64 -3.83
C ASN A 220 -9.25 -4.45 -3.44
N ARG A 221 -9.85 -3.29 -3.17
CA ARG A 221 -9.17 -2.08 -2.71
C ARG A 221 -8.80 -2.17 -1.23
N ARG A 222 -7.57 -1.74 -0.89
CA ARG A 222 -6.91 -2.08 0.38
C ARG A 222 -6.87 -0.95 1.40
N TRP A 223 -8.02 -0.70 2.03
CA TRP A 223 -8.11 0.11 3.24
C TRP A 223 -7.26 -0.45 4.40
N LYS A 224 -6.85 0.45 5.31
CA LYS A 224 -5.95 0.16 6.44
C LYS A 224 -6.67 -0.03 7.77
N TYR A 225 -7.77 0.70 7.95
CA TYR A 225 -8.62 0.71 9.14
C TYR A 225 -10.09 0.79 8.73
N VAL A 226 -10.98 0.26 9.56
CA VAL A 226 -12.43 0.43 9.44
C VAL A 226 -13.00 1.00 10.72
N MET A 227 -13.86 2.02 10.61
CA MET A 227 -14.74 2.46 11.69
C MET A 227 -16.10 1.78 11.57
N VAL A 228 -16.59 1.19 12.65
CA VAL A 228 -17.95 0.64 12.78
C VAL A 228 -18.78 1.64 13.58
N LEU A 229 -19.89 2.13 13.01
CA LEU A 229 -20.69 3.24 13.54
C LEU A 229 -22.21 2.98 13.46
N GLN A 230 -22.98 3.66 14.31
CA GLN A 230 -24.44 3.65 14.35
C GLN A 230 -25.07 4.90 13.71
N ASN A 231 -26.41 4.91 13.64
CA ASN A 231 -27.20 5.91 12.92
C ASN A 231 -26.99 7.37 13.37
N HIS A 232 -26.71 7.61 14.65
CA HIS A 232 -26.55 8.97 15.20
C HIS A 232 -25.14 9.24 15.73
N ASP A 233 -24.17 8.46 15.26
CA ASP A 233 -22.76 8.79 15.42
C ASP A 233 -22.38 9.88 14.45
N PHE A 234 -21.72 10.90 14.96
CA PHE A 234 -21.37 12.07 14.20
C PHE A 234 -19.85 12.32 14.27
N PRO A 235 -19.18 12.58 13.14
CA PRO A 235 -17.74 12.83 13.15
C PRO A 235 -17.42 14.15 13.86
N SER A 236 -16.32 14.17 14.60
CA SER A 236 -15.72 15.38 15.17
C SER A 236 -14.30 15.61 14.64
N LYS A 237 -13.90 14.82 13.64
CA LYS A 237 -12.59 14.84 12.98
C LYS A 237 -12.78 14.72 11.48
N THR A 238 -12.00 15.50 10.74
CA THR A 238 -11.86 15.40 9.28
C THR A 238 -11.22 14.08 8.88
N ASN A 239 -11.34 13.66 7.62
CA ASN A 239 -10.68 12.44 7.14
C ASN A 239 -9.15 12.48 7.40
N ARG A 240 -8.51 13.61 7.13
CA ARG A 240 -7.09 13.89 7.39
C ARG A 240 -6.71 13.64 8.86
N GLU A 241 -7.51 14.16 9.79
CA GLU A 241 -7.29 13.96 11.23
C GLU A 241 -7.48 12.48 11.63
N ILE A 242 -8.46 11.78 11.06
CA ILE A 242 -8.72 10.35 11.28
C ILE A 242 -7.53 9.51 10.79
N VAL A 243 -7.04 9.78 9.58
CA VAL A 243 -5.86 9.14 9.01
C VAL A 243 -4.65 9.31 9.93
N GLN A 244 -4.43 10.52 10.45
CA GLN A 244 -3.30 10.79 11.34
C GLN A 244 -3.42 10.06 12.68
N ILE A 245 -4.61 10.03 13.27
CA ILE A 245 -4.90 9.26 14.49
C ILE A 245 -4.63 7.75 14.26
N PHE A 246 -5.08 7.18 13.13
CA PHE A 246 -4.86 5.78 12.81
C PHE A 246 -3.40 5.42 12.49
N LYS A 247 -2.65 6.34 11.86
CA LYS A 247 -1.18 6.22 11.74
C LYS A 247 -0.53 6.17 13.11
N TRP A 248 -1.02 6.94 14.10
CA TRP A 248 -0.53 6.86 15.48
C TRP A 248 -0.99 5.59 16.22
N LEU A 249 -2.18 5.03 15.96
CA LEU A 249 -2.60 3.74 16.54
C LEU A 249 -1.76 2.54 16.02
N ASN A 250 -1.19 2.66 14.82
CA ASN A 250 -0.18 1.74 14.27
C ASN A 250 -0.58 0.24 14.32
N GLY A 251 -1.81 -0.08 13.90
CA GLY A 251 -2.35 -1.44 13.83
C GLY A 251 -3.13 -1.90 15.06
N THR A 252 -3.07 -1.15 16.17
CA THR A 252 -3.92 -1.35 17.37
C THR A 252 -5.40 -1.11 17.03
N THR A 253 -6.28 -1.99 17.49
CA THR A 253 -7.74 -1.78 17.41
C THR A 253 -8.19 -0.94 18.60
N ASP A 254 -9.04 0.06 18.35
CA ASP A 254 -9.67 0.87 19.38
C ASP A 254 -11.14 0.47 19.53
N ILE A 255 -11.53 0.06 20.73
CA ILE A 255 -12.90 -0.29 21.12
C ILE A 255 -13.01 -0.08 22.63
N SER A 256 -14.18 0.31 23.13
CA SER A 256 -14.43 0.38 24.57
C SER A 256 -14.58 -1.03 25.16
N ILE A 257 -13.99 -1.26 26.35
CA ILE A 257 -13.92 -2.57 26.99
C ILE A 257 -14.00 -2.40 28.52
N THR A 258 -14.86 -3.17 29.17
CA THR A 258 -15.04 -3.33 30.62
C THR A 258 -15.46 -4.78 30.94
N HIS A 259 -15.76 -5.09 32.20
CA HIS A 259 -16.19 -6.42 32.60
C HIS A 259 -17.45 -6.91 31.88
N GLY A 260 -17.49 -8.20 31.51
CA GLY A 260 -18.68 -8.82 30.94
C GLY A 260 -19.89 -8.72 31.85
N PHE A 261 -21.07 -8.56 31.25
CA PHE A 261 -22.34 -8.49 31.96
C PHE A 261 -23.03 -9.85 31.89
N GLU A 262 -23.04 -10.58 33.01
CA GLU A 262 -23.43 -12.00 33.04
C GLU A 262 -24.82 -12.29 32.46
N HIS A 263 -25.82 -11.43 32.71
CA HIS A 263 -27.19 -11.60 32.21
C HIS A 263 -27.30 -11.62 30.66
N ARG A 264 -26.30 -11.07 29.96
CA ARG A 264 -26.26 -11.02 28.49
C ARG A 264 -25.71 -12.27 27.84
N VAL A 265 -25.08 -13.15 28.62
CA VAL A 265 -24.55 -14.45 28.18
C VAL A 265 -25.49 -15.57 28.67
N ASN A 266 -25.70 -16.60 27.86
CA ASN A 266 -26.44 -17.79 28.29
C ASN A 266 -25.50 -18.80 28.95
N TRP A 267 -25.40 -18.80 30.28
CA TRP A 267 -24.49 -19.68 31.03
C TRP A 267 -24.90 -21.15 31.10
N ASN A 268 -26.09 -21.51 30.60
CA ASN A 268 -26.47 -22.92 30.41
C ASN A 268 -25.74 -23.57 29.21
N LEU A 269 -25.01 -22.78 28.41
CA LEU A 269 -24.19 -23.25 27.30
C LEU A 269 -22.71 -23.29 27.71
N THR A 270 -21.98 -24.27 27.17
CA THR A 270 -20.52 -24.32 27.31
C THR A 270 -19.88 -23.27 26.40
N TRP A 271 -18.98 -22.45 26.97
CA TRP A 271 -18.26 -21.37 26.29
C TRP A 271 -16.74 -21.61 26.29
N THR A 272 -16.29 -22.47 25.40
CA THR A 272 -14.87 -22.69 25.09
C THR A 272 -14.64 -22.52 23.59
N VAL A 273 -13.40 -22.31 23.19
CA VAL A 273 -13.03 -22.16 21.78
C VAL A 273 -13.53 -23.33 20.93
N ASN A 274 -13.43 -24.56 21.45
CA ASN A 274 -13.92 -25.74 20.74
C ASN A 274 -15.45 -25.91 20.83
N SER A 275 -16.11 -25.57 21.94
CA SER A 275 -17.56 -25.77 22.10
C SER A 275 -18.43 -24.87 21.20
N ILE A 276 -17.86 -23.78 20.70
CA ILE A 276 -18.46 -22.91 19.67
C ILE A 276 -17.75 -23.01 18.31
N GLY A 277 -16.73 -23.87 18.15
CA GLY A 277 -15.98 -24.01 16.90
C GLY A 277 -15.37 -22.71 16.40
N LEU A 278 -14.82 -21.87 17.29
CA LEU A 278 -14.46 -20.47 17.02
C LEU A 278 -13.34 -20.31 15.97
N PHE A 279 -12.53 -21.33 15.75
CA PHE A 279 -11.50 -21.35 14.70
C PHE A 279 -11.89 -22.31 13.58
N ARG A 280 -11.65 -21.88 12.34
CA ARG A 280 -11.94 -22.68 11.16
C ARG A 280 -11.07 -23.93 11.12
N ASN A 281 -11.54 -25.00 10.47
CA ASN A 281 -10.79 -26.26 10.37
C ASN A 281 -9.47 -26.12 9.57
N ASP A 282 -9.41 -25.16 8.64
CA ASP A 282 -8.24 -24.79 7.84
C ASP A 282 -7.33 -23.74 8.54
N SER A 283 -7.73 -23.21 9.70
CA SER A 283 -6.93 -22.23 10.45
C SER A 283 -5.63 -22.82 10.97
N LYS A 284 -4.54 -22.05 10.84
CA LYS A 284 -3.24 -22.40 11.42
C LYS A 284 -3.24 -22.48 12.96
N PHE A 285 -4.28 -21.97 13.62
CA PHE A 285 -4.45 -22.03 15.07
C PHE A 285 -5.34 -23.18 15.53
N LYS A 286 -6.07 -23.87 14.64
CA LYS A 286 -7.04 -24.91 15.03
C LYS A 286 -6.42 -25.98 15.95
N ARG A 287 -5.25 -26.49 15.54
CA ARG A 287 -4.47 -27.47 16.31
C ARG A 287 -4.11 -27.02 17.73
N LYS A 288 -3.79 -25.73 17.95
CA LYS A 288 -3.47 -25.18 19.28
C LYS A 288 -4.64 -25.38 20.24
N TYR A 289 -5.86 -25.12 19.78
CA TYR A 289 -7.05 -25.21 20.63
C TYR A 289 -7.61 -26.63 20.73
N ASP A 290 -7.34 -27.50 19.75
CA ASP A 290 -7.59 -28.94 19.88
C ASP A 290 -6.68 -29.59 20.94
N GLU A 291 -5.42 -29.15 21.04
CA GLU A 291 -4.48 -29.60 22.07
C GLU A 291 -4.74 -28.93 23.43
N GLN A 292 -5.17 -27.67 23.45
CA GLN A 292 -5.49 -26.90 24.66
C GLN A 292 -6.72 -26.01 24.45
N ASP A 293 -7.90 -26.51 24.79
CA ASP A 293 -9.13 -25.73 24.70
C ASP A 293 -9.12 -24.56 25.70
N VAL A 294 -9.64 -23.42 25.26
CA VAL A 294 -9.60 -22.16 26.02
C VAL A 294 -11.03 -21.75 26.35
N LYS A 295 -11.33 -21.54 27.64
CA LYS A 295 -12.60 -20.98 28.09
C LYS A 295 -12.70 -19.50 27.71
N LEU A 296 -13.83 -19.08 27.16
CA LEU A 296 -14.06 -17.67 26.86
C LEU A 296 -14.30 -16.88 28.15
N VAL A 297 -13.70 -15.69 28.20
CA VAL A 297 -13.91 -14.72 29.28
C VAL A 297 -14.54 -13.48 28.64
N PHE A 298 -15.82 -13.26 28.90
CA PHE A 298 -16.58 -12.21 28.24
C PHE A 298 -16.22 -10.82 28.75
N ALA A 299 -16.11 -9.89 27.81
CA ALA A 299 -16.01 -8.46 28.08
C ALA A 299 -17.28 -7.75 27.56
N LYS A 300 -17.66 -6.65 28.21
CA LYS A 300 -18.66 -5.70 27.69
C LYS A 300 -17.92 -4.53 27.06
N GLY A 301 -18.36 -4.06 25.92
CA GLY A 301 -17.88 -2.84 25.29
C GLY A 301 -19.04 -2.04 24.72
N ASP A 302 -18.75 -1.10 23.85
CA ASP A 302 -19.76 -0.64 22.89
C ASP A 302 -19.55 -1.41 21.57
N ASN A 303 -20.52 -1.33 20.67
CA ASN A 303 -20.47 -2.01 19.36
C ASN A 303 -19.59 -1.23 18.35
N GLU A 304 -19.32 0.05 18.62
CA GLU A 304 -18.51 0.89 17.74
C GLU A 304 -17.01 0.72 17.99
N MET A 305 -16.26 0.46 16.92
CA MET A 305 -14.81 0.20 16.98
C MET A 305 -14.07 0.80 15.78
N SER A 306 -12.80 1.16 15.98
CA SER A 306 -11.83 1.44 14.92
C SER A 306 -10.84 0.28 14.83
N ALA A 307 -11.12 -0.67 13.94
CA ALA A 307 -10.34 -1.90 13.80
C ALA A 307 -9.34 -1.82 12.63
N SER A 308 -8.15 -2.37 12.81
CA SER A 308 -7.17 -2.46 11.72
C SER A 308 -7.58 -3.53 10.70
N ARG A 309 -7.20 -3.36 9.42
CA ARG A 309 -7.46 -4.34 8.35
C ARG A 309 -6.92 -5.73 8.71
N GLY A 310 -5.79 -5.81 9.41
CA GLY A 310 -5.23 -7.07 9.89
C GLY A 310 -6.09 -7.77 10.95
N ALA A 311 -6.79 -7.02 11.81
CA ALA A 311 -7.74 -7.58 12.77
C ALA A 311 -8.97 -8.18 12.05
N ILE A 312 -9.52 -7.44 11.08
CA ILE A 312 -10.67 -7.89 10.28
C ILE A 312 -10.30 -9.08 9.40
N ASP A 313 -9.18 -9.03 8.69
CA ASP A 313 -8.72 -10.16 7.88
C ASP A 313 -8.55 -11.42 8.73
N TYR A 314 -7.99 -11.32 9.94
CA TYR A 314 -7.89 -12.44 10.88
C TYR A 314 -9.25 -13.05 11.25
N ILE A 315 -10.23 -12.20 11.61
CA ILE A 315 -11.56 -12.65 12.02
C ILE A 315 -12.27 -13.42 10.91
N PHE A 316 -12.11 -13.02 9.64
CA PHE A 316 -12.73 -13.72 8.51
C PHE A 316 -11.91 -14.91 7.98
N ASP A 317 -10.58 -14.84 8.02
CA ASP A 317 -9.70 -15.85 7.40
C ASP A 317 -9.30 -16.98 8.36
N GLU A 318 -9.31 -16.76 9.68
CA GLU A 318 -8.91 -17.75 10.69
C GLU A 318 -10.06 -18.20 11.60
N MET A 319 -11.05 -17.32 11.84
CA MET A 319 -12.13 -17.58 12.80
C MET A 319 -13.44 -17.96 12.12
N ASN A 320 -14.29 -18.68 12.85
CA ASN A 320 -15.68 -18.95 12.49
C ASN A 320 -16.58 -18.41 13.61
N ILE A 321 -16.89 -17.11 13.52
CA ILE A 321 -17.68 -16.40 14.54
C ILE A 321 -19.18 -16.71 14.47
N THR A 322 -19.64 -17.48 13.48
CA THR A 322 -21.07 -17.76 13.20
C THR A 322 -21.82 -18.27 14.43
N GLU A 323 -21.28 -19.31 15.08
CA GLU A 323 -21.91 -19.95 16.23
C GLU A 323 -21.82 -19.05 17.48
N PHE A 324 -20.72 -18.31 17.63
CA PHE A 324 -20.55 -17.35 18.72
C PHE A 324 -21.62 -16.25 18.65
N VAL A 325 -21.73 -15.57 17.51
CA VAL A 325 -22.71 -14.51 17.29
C VAL A 325 -24.12 -15.06 17.44
N SER A 326 -24.42 -16.26 16.90
CA SER A 326 -25.75 -16.87 17.00
C SER A 326 -26.18 -17.16 18.43
N ARG A 327 -25.28 -17.67 19.29
CA ARG A 327 -25.60 -17.95 20.70
C ARG A 327 -25.76 -16.69 21.56
N ILE A 328 -25.10 -15.58 21.19
CA ILE A 328 -25.21 -14.28 21.88
C ILE A 328 -26.44 -13.50 21.40
N ASN A 329 -26.73 -13.51 20.09
CA ASN A 329 -27.81 -12.78 19.43
C ASN A 329 -29.20 -13.33 19.80
N ARG A 330 -29.67 -12.98 20.99
CA ARG A 330 -30.93 -13.43 21.57
C ARG A 330 -31.96 -12.30 21.57
N GLU A 331 -33.15 -12.58 21.05
CA GLU A 331 -34.27 -11.64 21.10
C GLU A 331 -34.71 -11.39 22.56
N GLY A 332 -35.23 -10.20 22.84
CA GLY A 332 -35.65 -9.79 24.19
C GLY A 332 -34.53 -9.49 25.19
N VAL A 333 -33.27 -9.84 24.91
CA VAL A 333 -32.12 -9.55 25.79
C VAL A 333 -31.46 -8.24 25.37
N PHE A 334 -31.25 -7.31 26.31
CA PHE A 334 -30.72 -5.97 26.02
C PHE A 334 -29.18 -5.90 26.05
N GLY A 335 -28.61 -5.29 25.01
CA GLY A 335 -27.19 -5.03 24.81
C GLY A 335 -26.37 -6.26 24.42
N VAL A 336 -26.95 -7.18 23.64
CA VAL A 336 -26.25 -8.40 23.19
C VAL A 336 -25.08 -8.11 22.23
N ASP A 337 -25.19 -7.04 21.45
CA ASP A 337 -24.17 -6.54 20.51
C ASP A 337 -22.95 -5.89 21.20
N GLU A 338 -23.09 -5.56 22.47
CA GLU A 338 -22.01 -5.02 23.31
C GLU A 338 -21.07 -6.12 23.87
N ILE A 339 -21.13 -7.36 23.36
CA ILE A 339 -20.39 -8.53 23.89
C ILE A 339 -19.41 -9.16 22.89
N VAL A 340 -19.79 -9.36 21.62
CA VAL A 340 -18.99 -10.18 20.67
C VAL A 340 -17.64 -9.54 20.36
N PHE A 341 -17.62 -8.38 19.69
CA PHE A 341 -16.37 -7.72 19.33
C PHE A 341 -15.51 -7.33 20.55
N PRO A 342 -16.07 -6.80 21.66
CA PRO A 342 -15.30 -6.54 22.89
C PRO A 342 -14.64 -7.79 23.48
N THR A 343 -15.29 -8.96 23.41
CA THR A 343 -14.68 -10.22 23.84
C THR A 343 -13.55 -10.64 22.90
N LEU A 344 -13.78 -10.66 21.59
CA LEU A 344 -12.75 -11.02 20.59
C LEU A 344 -11.52 -10.12 20.65
N MET A 345 -11.72 -8.81 20.87
CA MET A 345 -10.65 -7.81 20.89
C MET A 345 -9.98 -7.66 22.26
N SER A 346 -10.46 -8.33 23.32
CA SER A 346 -9.87 -8.22 24.67
C SER A 346 -9.04 -9.43 25.07
N MET A 347 -9.35 -10.64 24.58
CA MET A 347 -8.69 -11.89 24.95
C MET A 347 -7.32 -12.09 24.23
N PRO A 348 -6.18 -12.05 24.93
CA PRO A 348 -4.87 -12.32 24.32
C PRO A 348 -4.72 -13.76 23.81
N GLU A 349 -5.43 -14.70 24.42
CA GLU A 349 -5.40 -16.12 24.08
C GLU A 349 -5.83 -16.33 22.62
N LEU A 350 -6.78 -15.52 22.13
CA LEU A 350 -7.33 -15.58 20.77
C LEU A 350 -6.38 -15.03 19.70
N ASN A 351 -5.34 -14.27 20.06
CA ASN A 351 -4.32 -13.75 19.12
C ASN A 351 -4.87 -12.87 17.96
N VAL A 352 -6.00 -12.20 18.12
CA VAL A 352 -6.55 -11.26 17.11
C VAL A 352 -5.61 -10.05 16.95
N PRO A 353 -5.11 -9.71 15.75
CA PRO A 353 -4.16 -8.61 15.57
C PRO A 353 -4.66 -7.27 16.12
N GLY A 354 -3.82 -6.59 16.90
CA GLY A 354 -4.19 -5.31 17.52
C GLY A 354 -5.15 -5.42 18.71
N HIS A 355 -5.38 -6.64 19.25
CA HIS A 355 -6.14 -6.85 20.48
C HIS A 355 -5.59 -6.07 21.68
N TYR A 356 -6.47 -5.80 22.64
CA TYR A 356 -6.15 -5.23 23.94
C TYR A 356 -5.97 -6.33 25.00
N THR A 357 -5.81 -5.96 26.28
CA THR A 357 -5.74 -6.90 27.42
C THR A 357 -7.03 -6.93 28.21
N GLN A 358 -7.36 -8.10 28.79
CA GLN A 358 -8.46 -8.23 29.73
C GLN A 358 -8.15 -7.68 31.13
N GLU A 359 -6.91 -7.28 31.45
CA GLU A 359 -6.57 -6.75 32.79
C GLU A 359 -7.48 -5.59 33.25
N CYS A 360 -7.98 -4.76 32.32
CA CYS A 360 -8.93 -3.69 32.66
C CYS A 360 -10.30 -4.21 33.11
N THR A 361 -10.74 -5.38 32.61
CA THR A 361 -12.03 -6.00 32.99
C THR A 361 -12.01 -6.48 34.44
N VAL A 362 -10.86 -6.98 34.92
CA VAL A 362 -10.64 -7.44 36.30
C VAL A 362 -10.97 -6.34 37.32
N TYR A 363 -10.54 -5.10 37.06
CA TYR A 363 -10.80 -3.96 37.93
C TYR A 363 -12.18 -3.32 37.74
N ARG A 364 -13.04 -3.90 36.89
CA ARG A 364 -14.36 -3.35 36.49
C ARG A 364 -14.29 -1.90 35.98
N LYS A 365 -13.16 -1.51 35.39
CA LYS A 365 -12.95 -0.17 34.83
C LYS A 365 -12.98 -0.23 33.31
N MET A 366 -13.71 0.70 32.71
CA MET A 366 -13.66 0.94 31.27
C MET A 366 -12.23 1.33 30.88
N ASN A 367 -11.72 0.77 29.77
CA ASN A 367 -10.44 1.16 29.20
C ASN A 367 -10.46 2.62 28.69
N THR A 368 -9.30 3.11 28.25
CA THR A 368 -9.24 4.29 27.38
C THR A 368 -9.56 3.89 25.95
N TYR A 369 -10.41 4.67 25.27
CA TYR A 369 -10.83 4.48 23.88
C TYR A 369 -11.12 5.86 23.26
N ILE A 370 -11.11 5.96 21.93
CA ILE A 370 -11.27 7.23 21.20
C ILE A 370 -12.28 7.16 20.04
N THR A 371 -12.73 5.98 19.62
CA THR A 371 -13.59 5.79 18.43
C THR A 371 -14.86 6.64 18.50
N ARG A 372 -15.54 6.66 19.66
CA ARG A 372 -16.84 7.31 19.84
C ARG A 372 -17.02 7.78 21.28
N ARG A 373 -17.42 9.03 21.50
CA ARG A 373 -17.79 9.54 22.84
C ARG A 373 -19.31 9.47 23.05
N SER A 374 -19.74 9.02 24.22
CA SER A 374 -21.10 9.22 24.72
C SER A 374 -21.06 9.95 26.06
N ASN A 375 -22.07 10.78 26.34
CA ASN A 375 -22.36 11.22 27.71
C ASN A 375 -23.55 10.42 28.27
N PHE A 376 -23.26 9.49 29.17
CA PHE A 376 -24.26 8.76 29.95
C PHE A 376 -24.62 9.50 31.24
N GLY A 377 -25.82 10.07 31.30
CA GLY A 377 -26.46 10.61 32.51
C GLY A 377 -25.79 11.83 33.16
N ASN A 378 -24.62 12.29 32.71
CA ASN A 378 -23.91 13.37 33.35
C ASN A 378 -24.48 14.74 32.93
N LYS A 379 -25.43 15.24 33.73
CA LYS A 379 -26.13 16.51 33.53
C LYS A 379 -25.21 17.74 33.48
N SER A 380 -24.03 17.72 34.09
CA SER A 380 -23.07 18.84 34.00
C SER A 380 -22.24 18.84 32.72
N LYS A 381 -22.38 17.81 31.88
CA LYS A 381 -21.72 17.68 30.56
C LYS A 381 -22.73 17.56 29.40
N CYS A 382 -23.95 18.05 29.63
CA CYS A 382 -25.09 18.01 28.70
C CYS A 382 -25.90 19.29 28.90
N TYR A 383 -25.48 20.36 28.23
CA TYR A 383 -26.07 21.69 28.39
C TYR A 383 -27.48 21.77 27.79
N SER A 384 -27.77 20.99 26.75
CA SER A 384 -29.14 20.75 26.27
C SER A 384 -30.07 20.15 27.32
N LYS A 385 -29.53 19.48 28.34
CA LYS A 385 -30.23 18.70 29.39
C LYS A 385 -31.15 17.60 28.85
N ASN A 386 -31.09 17.29 27.56
CA ASN A 386 -31.96 16.32 26.89
C ASN A 386 -31.28 14.95 26.84
N PHE A 387 -31.99 13.90 27.27
CA PHE A 387 -31.45 12.54 27.33
C PHE A 387 -32.41 11.52 26.72
N ARG A 388 -31.89 10.61 25.89
CA ARG A 388 -32.63 9.45 25.35
C ARG A 388 -31.93 8.17 25.76
N HIS A 389 -32.65 7.30 26.48
CA HIS A 389 -32.11 6.08 27.10
C HIS A 389 -30.87 6.36 27.98
N GLY A 390 -30.85 7.51 28.66
CA GLY A 390 -29.73 7.94 29.50
C GLY A 390 -28.54 8.55 28.76
N ILE A 391 -28.54 8.62 27.43
CA ILE A 391 -27.49 9.27 26.63
C ILE A 391 -27.91 10.70 26.28
N CYS A 392 -27.01 11.68 26.48
CA CYS A 392 -27.23 13.07 26.09
C CYS A 392 -27.48 13.21 24.58
N ILE A 393 -28.48 14.02 24.21
CA ILE A 393 -28.63 14.53 22.84
C ILE A 393 -28.02 15.93 22.83
N TYR A 394 -26.93 16.10 22.09
CA TYR A 394 -26.23 17.38 22.03
C TYR A 394 -27.03 18.41 21.22
N GLY A 395 -27.04 19.66 21.70
CA GLY A 395 -27.57 20.82 20.98
C GLY A 395 -26.47 21.82 20.62
N VAL A 396 -26.85 22.96 20.02
CA VAL A 396 -25.92 24.06 19.70
C VAL A 396 -25.08 24.51 20.91
N GLU A 397 -25.67 24.50 22.11
CA GLU A 397 -24.99 24.87 23.36
C GLU A 397 -23.90 23.89 23.80
N ASP A 398 -23.95 22.64 23.36
CA ASP A 398 -22.95 21.62 23.70
C ASP A 398 -21.72 21.64 22.77
N LEU A 399 -21.80 22.30 21.61
CA LEU A 399 -20.83 22.10 20.54
C LEU A 399 -19.41 22.46 20.95
N ARG A 400 -19.17 23.71 21.37
CA ARG A 400 -17.85 24.25 21.73
C ARG A 400 -17.12 23.39 22.76
N ASP A 401 -17.78 23.10 23.87
CA ASP A 401 -17.16 22.54 25.07
C ASP A 401 -17.16 21.00 25.10
N HIS A 402 -18.04 20.33 24.33
CA HIS A 402 -18.22 18.87 24.39
C HIS A 402 -18.08 18.14 23.05
N VAL A 403 -18.27 18.82 21.92
CA VAL A 403 -18.22 18.21 20.57
C VAL A 403 -16.97 18.63 19.80
N HIS A 404 -16.86 19.90 19.43
CA HIS A 404 -15.90 20.44 18.47
C HIS A 404 -14.43 20.13 18.83
N ASN A 405 -14.07 20.36 20.09
CA ASN A 405 -12.70 20.18 20.61
C ASN A 405 -12.49 18.82 21.31
N THR A 406 -13.38 17.85 21.10
CA THR A 406 -13.25 16.52 21.73
C THR A 406 -12.03 15.75 21.18
N PRO A 407 -11.29 14.96 21.99
CA PRO A 407 -10.20 14.11 21.49
C PRO A 407 -10.67 12.78 20.88
N PHE A 408 -11.98 12.56 20.84
CA PHE A 408 -12.58 11.39 20.19
C PHE A 408 -12.70 11.61 18.68
N ILE A 409 -12.88 10.53 17.94
CA ILE A 409 -13.12 10.57 16.49
C ILE A 409 -14.57 10.93 16.22
N ASN A 410 -15.51 10.19 16.83
CA ASN A 410 -16.96 10.42 16.72
C ASN A 410 -17.58 10.80 18.07
N ILE A 411 -18.79 11.34 18.02
CA ILE A 411 -19.63 11.66 19.19
C ILE A 411 -21.05 11.11 19.02
N ASN A 412 -21.74 10.89 20.12
CA ASN A 412 -23.07 10.29 20.21
C ASN A 412 -23.87 11.05 21.31
N LYS A 413 -24.99 11.73 21.02
CA LYS A 413 -25.76 11.80 19.75
C LYS A 413 -25.98 13.25 19.31
N LEU A 414 -25.76 13.52 18.03
CA LEU A 414 -26.39 14.64 17.31
C LEU A 414 -27.55 14.08 16.48
N ILE A 415 -28.73 14.68 16.59
CA ILE A 415 -29.97 14.19 15.97
C ILE A 415 -30.64 15.35 15.22
N PRO A 416 -30.86 15.24 13.89
CA PRO A 416 -31.42 16.33 13.09
C PRO A 416 -32.86 16.66 13.48
N SER A 417 -33.62 15.67 13.98
CA SER A 417 -34.98 15.86 14.48
C SER A 417 -35.03 16.40 15.93
N PHE A 418 -33.94 16.94 16.46
CA PHE A 418 -33.86 17.60 17.78
C PHE A 418 -33.18 18.96 17.67
N ASP A 419 -32.00 19.00 17.06
CA ASP A 419 -31.26 20.23 16.79
C ASP A 419 -30.47 20.09 15.49
N PHE A 420 -31.05 20.60 14.40
CA PHE A 420 -30.42 20.60 13.10
C PHE A 420 -29.34 21.68 12.97
N ASN A 421 -29.47 22.79 13.72
CA ASN A 421 -28.44 23.84 13.76
C ASN A 421 -27.12 23.27 14.33
N ALA A 422 -27.21 22.42 15.35
CA ALA A 422 -26.06 21.72 15.92
C ALA A 422 -25.36 20.79 14.91
N VAL A 423 -26.13 20.09 14.07
CA VAL A 423 -25.62 19.25 12.98
C VAL A 423 -24.90 20.11 11.94
N VAL A 424 -25.56 21.16 11.43
CA VAL A 424 -25.03 22.04 10.38
C VAL A 424 -23.73 22.72 10.82
N CYS A 425 -23.64 23.17 12.07
CA CYS A 425 -22.44 23.86 12.54
C CYS A 425 -21.20 22.97 12.70
N GLU A 426 -21.32 21.71 13.13
CA GLU A 426 -20.15 20.83 13.16
C GLU A 426 -19.79 20.31 11.75
N LEU A 427 -20.74 20.21 10.81
CA LEU A 427 -20.42 19.99 9.39
C LEU A 427 -19.65 21.15 8.78
N GLU A 428 -20.07 22.40 9.01
CA GLU A 428 -19.37 23.60 8.54
C GLU A 428 -17.96 23.68 9.16
N ALA A 429 -17.81 23.35 10.44
CA ALA A 429 -16.51 23.21 11.09
C ALA A 429 -15.59 22.18 10.41
N LEU A 430 -16.10 20.99 10.12
CA LEU A 430 -15.34 19.94 9.43
C LEU A 430 -14.96 20.33 8.00
N HIS A 431 -15.87 20.94 7.26
CA HIS A 431 -15.62 21.48 5.91
C HIS A 431 -14.51 22.53 5.95
N ASN A 432 -14.59 23.50 6.88
CA ASN A 432 -13.59 24.54 7.02
C ASN A 432 -12.22 23.96 7.40
N ARG A 433 -12.15 23.01 8.35
CA ARG A 433 -10.89 22.29 8.69
C ARG A 433 -10.33 21.46 7.53
N THR A 434 -11.18 21.00 6.61
CA THR A 434 -10.76 20.20 5.44
C THR A 434 -10.24 21.07 4.30
N PHE A 435 -10.91 22.18 3.97
CA PHE A 435 -10.65 22.95 2.75
C PHE A 435 -10.01 24.33 2.95
N LEU A 436 -10.11 24.93 4.14
CA LEU A 436 -9.63 26.29 4.41
C LEU A 436 -8.39 26.34 5.32
N VAL A 437 -8.22 25.36 6.21
CA VAL A 437 -7.13 25.34 7.20
C VAL A 437 -5.89 24.59 6.68
N PRO A 438 -4.70 25.21 6.67
CA PRO A 438 -3.44 24.58 6.28
C PRO A 438 -3.12 23.29 7.05
N PHE A 439 -2.26 22.44 6.47
CA PHE A 439 -1.87 21.16 7.06
C PHE A 439 -1.17 21.28 8.42
N GLU A 440 -0.35 22.32 8.59
CA GLU A 440 0.56 22.49 9.73
C GLU A 440 -0.15 23.02 11.00
N GLU A 441 -1.39 23.52 10.87
CA GLU A 441 -2.21 24.07 11.96
C GLU A 441 -3.10 23.01 12.64
N GLY A 442 -2.80 21.72 12.48
CA GLY A 442 -3.65 20.62 12.96
C GLY A 442 -3.82 20.57 14.48
N ASN A 443 -5.06 20.71 14.95
CA ASN A 443 -5.47 20.71 16.38
C ASN A 443 -5.31 19.36 17.13
N LEU A 444 -4.55 18.40 16.60
CA LEU A 444 -4.38 17.07 17.20
C LEU A 444 -3.24 17.04 18.22
N ASN A 445 -3.60 16.87 19.50
CA ASN A 445 -2.62 16.61 20.55
C ASN A 445 -2.00 15.21 20.41
N LYS A 446 -0.92 15.09 19.64
CA LYS A 446 -0.18 13.83 19.45
C LYS A 446 0.19 13.14 20.76
N THR A 447 0.61 13.90 21.78
CA THR A 447 0.99 13.37 23.10
C THR A 447 -0.17 12.65 23.79
N TYR A 448 -1.42 13.09 23.59
CA TYR A 448 -2.59 12.37 24.07
C TYR A 448 -2.73 10.99 23.40
N TYR A 449 -2.66 10.94 22.06
CA TYR A 449 -2.80 9.69 21.29
C TYR A 449 -1.62 8.72 21.49
N ASP A 450 -0.40 9.24 21.64
CA ASP A 450 0.80 8.43 21.93
C ASP A 450 0.76 7.74 23.30
N ASN A 451 0.04 8.32 24.28
CA ASN A 451 -0.10 7.80 25.64
C ASN A 451 -1.38 6.98 25.88
N LEU A 452 -2.15 6.67 24.82
CA LEU A 452 -3.31 5.78 24.92
C LEU A 452 -2.88 4.38 25.39
N ARG A 453 -3.51 3.84 26.44
CA ARG A 453 -3.10 2.58 27.07
C ARG A 453 -3.11 1.42 26.09
N GLN A 454 -4.07 1.38 25.17
CA GLN A 454 -4.19 0.40 24.10
C GLN A 454 -2.96 0.36 23.19
N LYS A 455 -2.38 1.52 22.86
CA LYS A 455 -1.14 1.62 22.10
C LYS A 455 0.08 1.13 22.90
N LEU A 456 0.15 1.49 24.18
CA LEU A 456 1.27 1.11 25.05
C LEU A 456 1.30 -0.40 25.36
N LEU A 457 0.13 -1.02 25.57
CA LEU A 457 0.00 -2.44 25.91
C LEU A 457 0.22 -3.37 24.71
N VAL A 458 -0.22 -3.00 23.51
CA VAL A 458 0.17 -3.73 22.29
C VAL A 458 1.68 -3.67 22.10
N LYS A 459 2.34 -2.55 22.43
CA LYS A 459 3.80 -2.42 22.34
C LYS A 459 4.53 -3.33 23.35
N SER A 460 4.07 -3.46 24.59
CA SER A 460 4.69 -4.38 25.57
C SER A 460 4.46 -5.85 25.21
N LEU A 461 3.24 -6.24 24.82
CA LEU A 461 2.93 -7.58 24.32
C LEU A 461 3.77 -7.92 23.06
N SER A 462 3.98 -6.94 22.17
CA SER A 462 4.87 -7.06 21.01
C SER A 462 6.36 -7.16 21.36
N THR A 463 6.73 -7.02 22.63
CA THR A 463 8.11 -7.24 23.10
C THR A 463 8.24 -8.61 23.77
N GLN A 464 7.19 -9.07 24.45
CA GLN A 464 7.22 -10.27 25.30
C GLN A 464 6.74 -11.55 24.58
N GLN A 465 5.79 -11.43 23.66
CA GLN A 465 5.26 -12.56 22.86
C GLN A 465 6.02 -12.75 21.53
N TYR A 466 6.77 -11.75 21.08
CA TYR A 466 7.59 -11.79 19.85
C TYR A 466 8.80 -12.72 19.95
N LEU A 467 9.23 -13.09 21.15
CA LEU A 467 10.39 -13.97 21.36
C LEU A 467 10.05 -15.46 21.20
N THR A 468 8.77 -15.86 21.24
CA THR A 468 8.38 -17.27 21.32
C THR A 468 7.35 -17.73 20.28
N VAL A 469 6.58 -16.83 19.63
CA VAL A 469 5.52 -17.27 18.70
C VAL A 469 5.42 -16.44 17.42
N ASN A 470 5.42 -17.18 16.30
CA ASN A 470 4.90 -16.84 14.97
C ASN A 470 5.80 -16.08 13.95
N PRO A 471 6.28 -16.76 12.87
CA PRO A 471 7.01 -16.14 11.75
C PRO A 471 6.22 -15.15 10.87
N LEU A 472 4.94 -14.88 11.15
CA LEU A 472 4.07 -14.09 10.28
C LEU A 472 4.27 -12.57 10.39
N TRP A 473 4.71 -12.04 11.53
CA TRP A 473 5.22 -10.67 11.58
C TRP A 473 6.46 -10.50 10.68
N LYS A 474 7.29 -11.55 10.55
CA LYS A 474 8.40 -11.65 9.56
C LYS A 474 7.91 -11.86 8.12
N ALA A 475 6.60 -11.80 7.87
CA ALA A 475 5.95 -11.73 6.54
C ALA A 475 5.28 -10.37 6.28
N MET A 476 4.68 -9.71 7.28
CA MET A 476 4.17 -8.32 7.13
C MET A 476 5.29 -7.27 7.14
N SER A 477 6.32 -7.43 7.98
CA SER A 477 7.60 -6.69 7.85
C SER A 477 8.42 -7.10 6.61
N LYS A 478 7.89 -8.07 5.84
CA LYS A 478 8.39 -8.52 4.54
C LYS A 478 7.51 -8.01 3.41
N ALA A 479 7.06 -6.76 3.54
CA ALA A 479 7.03 -5.88 2.39
C ALA A 479 8.29 -6.18 1.56
N LYS A 480 8.08 -6.66 0.33
CA LYS A 480 9.15 -6.72 -0.66
C LYS A 480 9.73 -5.31 -0.66
N ARG A 481 11.04 -5.18 -0.46
CA ARG A 481 11.71 -3.88 -0.42
C ARG A 481 11.72 -3.33 -1.84
N ASP A 482 10.55 -2.83 -2.24
CA ASP A 482 10.25 -2.31 -3.56
C ASP A 482 10.93 -0.97 -3.76
N ASP A 483 11.23 -0.23 -2.69
CA ASP A 483 12.24 0.82 -2.64
C ASP A 483 13.60 0.33 -3.20
N LEU A 484 14.10 -0.82 -2.74
CA LEU A 484 15.34 -1.42 -3.26
C LEU A 484 15.17 -2.02 -4.67
N GLN A 485 13.95 -2.34 -5.11
CA GLN A 485 13.69 -2.75 -6.49
C GLN A 485 13.65 -1.55 -7.45
N VAL A 486 13.04 -0.44 -7.03
CA VAL A 486 13.04 0.84 -7.74
C VAL A 486 14.47 1.37 -7.86
N LEU A 487 15.27 1.35 -6.80
CA LEU A 487 16.68 1.74 -6.88
C LEU A 487 17.49 0.82 -7.82
N ARG A 488 17.20 -0.49 -7.87
CA ARG A 488 17.81 -1.40 -8.87
C ARG A 488 17.32 -1.14 -10.29
N PHE A 489 16.05 -0.75 -10.47
CA PHE A 489 15.49 -0.36 -11.76
C PHE A 489 16.15 0.93 -12.26
N VAL A 490 16.21 1.97 -11.43
CA VAL A 490 16.93 3.22 -11.72
C VAL A 490 18.40 2.94 -12.06
N ALA A 491 19.08 2.09 -11.28
CA ALA A 491 20.46 1.70 -11.55
C ALA A 491 20.65 1.04 -12.92
N ILE A 492 19.78 0.09 -13.32
CA ILE A 492 19.82 -0.51 -14.66
C ILE A 492 19.44 0.52 -15.74
N SER A 493 18.41 1.34 -15.51
CA SER A 493 17.97 2.37 -16.44
C SER A 493 19.09 3.37 -16.73
N SER A 494 19.84 3.81 -15.73
CA SER A 494 21.01 4.69 -15.91
C SER A 494 22.09 4.07 -16.81
N VAL A 495 22.34 2.77 -16.70
CA VAL A 495 23.30 2.06 -17.57
C VAL A 495 22.77 1.93 -19.00
N LEU A 496 21.48 1.63 -19.18
CA LEU A 496 20.84 1.61 -20.51
C LEU A 496 20.86 3.01 -21.16
N LEU A 497 20.53 4.05 -20.41
CA LEU A 497 20.53 5.44 -20.87
C LEU A 497 21.94 5.93 -21.20
N PHE A 498 22.97 5.50 -20.48
CA PHE A 498 24.37 5.76 -20.82
C PHE A 498 24.76 5.15 -22.16
N HIS A 499 24.33 3.91 -22.46
CA HIS A 499 24.60 3.28 -23.75
C HIS A 499 23.78 3.84 -24.92
N LEU A 500 22.59 4.40 -24.66
CA LEU A 500 21.73 5.02 -25.69
C LEU A 500 22.08 6.50 -25.96
N TRP A 501 22.37 7.27 -24.91
CA TRP A 501 22.63 8.72 -24.96
C TRP A 501 23.83 9.10 -24.07
N PRO A 502 25.05 8.68 -24.43
CA PRO A 502 26.25 8.85 -23.59
C PRO A 502 26.59 10.31 -23.28
N GLN A 503 26.22 11.25 -24.16
CA GLN A 503 26.44 12.69 -23.94
C GLN A 503 25.49 13.28 -22.89
N THR A 504 24.26 12.76 -22.79
CA THR A 504 23.24 13.23 -21.83
C THR A 504 23.36 12.53 -20.48
N PHE A 505 23.78 11.25 -20.49
CA PHE A 505 23.87 10.39 -19.31
C PHE A 505 25.31 9.94 -19.02
N ALA A 506 26.30 10.84 -19.16
CA ALA A 506 27.72 10.54 -19.02
C ALA A 506 28.12 9.81 -17.72
N ASN A 507 27.36 10.01 -16.63
CA ASN A 507 27.58 9.36 -15.33
C ASN A 507 26.75 8.07 -15.11
N GLY A 508 26.02 7.58 -16.12
CA GLY A 508 25.11 6.45 -15.97
C GLY A 508 25.80 5.10 -15.67
N TYR A 509 27.11 4.99 -15.94
CA TYR A 509 27.96 3.86 -15.54
C TYR A 509 27.93 3.59 -14.03
N LEU A 510 27.72 4.62 -13.18
CA LEU A 510 27.56 4.48 -11.73
C LEU A 510 26.40 3.56 -11.34
N GLY A 511 25.43 3.36 -12.23
CA GLY A 511 24.35 2.39 -12.06
C GLY A 511 24.86 0.94 -11.89
N VAL A 512 26.01 0.58 -12.47
CA VAL A 512 26.63 -0.74 -12.28
C VAL A 512 27.04 -0.95 -10.81
N ASP A 513 27.75 0.03 -10.24
CA ASP A 513 28.21 -0.01 -8.84
C ASP A 513 27.03 0.00 -7.86
N MET A 514 26.01 0.83 -8.13
CA MET A 514 24.75 0.85 -7.36
C MET A 514 24.05 -0.52 -7.40
N PHE A 515 23.90 -1.12 -8.59
CA PHE A 515 23.21 -2.40 -8.76
C PHE A 515 23.91 -3.53 -8.00
N PHE A 516 25.24 -3.64 -8.08
CA PHE A 516 26.00 -4.64 -7.33
C PHE A 516 25.94 -4.41 -5.82
N THR A 517 26.07 -3.16 -5.36
CA THR A 517 25.99 -2.80 -3.94
C THR A 517 24.63 -3.17 -3.34
N LEU A 518 23.53 -2.78 -4.00
CA LEU A 518 22.16 -3.11 -3.59
C LEU A 518 21.89 -4.63 -3.61
N SER A 519 22.47 -5.34 -4.58
CA SER A 519 22.37 -6.79 -4.68
C SER A 519 23.11 -7.49 -3.53
N GLY A 520 24.35 -7.09 -3.24
CA GLY A 520 25.16 -7.59 -2.13
C GLY A 520 24.48 -7.39 -0.78
N PHE A 521 24.01 -6.16 -0.50
CA PHE A 521 23.26 -5.83 0.70
C PHE A 521 22.02 -6.72 0.89
N LEU A 522 21.20 -6.87 -0.18
CA LEU A 522 19.98 -7.67 -0.13
C LEU A 522 20.28 -9.16 0.13
N MET A 523 21.35 -9.70 -0.46
CA MET A 523 21.76 -11.09 -0.25
C MET A 523 22.24 -11.34 1.17
N PHE A 524 23.15 -10.49 1.65
CA PHE A 524 23.67 -10.57 3.01
C PHE A 524 22.52 -10.51 4.02
N LYS A 525 21.61 -9.53 3.90
CA LYS A 525 20.42 -9.39 4.75
C LYS A 525 19.49 -10.62 4.71
N ILE A 526 19.31 -11.26 3.56
CA ILE A 526 18.48 -12.46 3.44
C ILE A 526 19.12 -13.66 4.15
N LEU A 527 20.42 -13.87 3.96
CA LEU A 527 21.14 -15.02 4.53
C LEU A 527 21.44 -14.85 6.03
N SER A 528 21.84 -13.65 6.49
CA SER A 528 22.08 -13.38 7.91
C SER A 528 20.81 -13.42 8.77
N SER A 529 19.62 -13.28 8.15
CA SER A 529 18.33 -13.40 8.85
C SER A 529 17.89 -14.85 9.16
N LYS A 530 18.78 -15.83 8.96
CA LYS A 530 18.54 -17.28 9.07
C LYS A 530 19.77 -18.01 9.60
N GLU A 531 19.54 -19.19 10.16
CA GLU A 531 20.62 -20.14 10.47
C GLU A 531 21.19 -20.78 9.20
N LEU A 532 22.52 -20.84 9.15
CA LEU A 532 23.29 -21.40 8.03
C LEU A 532 23.42 -22.92 8.19
N ASN A 533 22.43 -23.63 7.66
CA ASN A 533 22.48 -25.08 7.49
C ASN A 533 22.36 -25.46 6.00
N ALA A 534 22.67 -26.72 5.68
CA ALA A 534 22.66 -27.21 4.29
C ALA A 534 21.29 -27.02 3.60
N SER A 535 20.18 -27.12 4.34
CA SER A 535 18.83 -26.91 3.82
C SER A 535 18.57 -25.43 3.48
N THR A 536 18.97 -24.49 4.34
CA THR A 536 18.90 -23.05 4.09
C THR A 536 19.69 -22.65 2.85
N ILE A 537 20.92 -23.18 2.71
CA ILE A 537 21.82 -22.89 1.58
C ILE A 537 21.27 -23.49 0.27
N ARG A 538 20.84 -24.75 0.27
CA ARG A 538 20.18 -25.40 -0.88
C ARG A 538 18.93 -24.64 -1.32
N THR A 539 18.11 -24.20 -0.37
CA THR A 539 16.89 -23.41 -0.63
C THR A 539 17.22 -22.02 -1.20
N PHE A 540 18.30 -21.39 -0.74
CA PHE A 540 18.78 -20.12 -1.30
C PHE A 540 19.19 -20.27 -2.77
N TYR A 541 20.07 -21.23 -3.08
CA TYR A 541 20.50 -21.48 -4.46
C TYR A 541 19.33 -21.84 -5.38
N PHE A 542 18.50 -22.82 -5.00
CA PHE A 542 17.38 -23.27 -5.83
C PHE A 542 16.43 -22.12 -6.23
N ARG A 543 16.10 -21.23 -5.29
CA ARG A 543 15.22 -20.07 -5.55
C ARG A 543 15.85 -19.04 -6.47
N ARG A 544 17.18 -18.88 -6.46
CA ARG A 544 17.91 -17.98 -7.37
C ARG A 544 18.02 -18.57 -8.77
N LEU A 545 18.43 -19.83 -8.87
CA LEU A 545 18.55 -20.54 -10.15
C LEU A 545 17.20 -20.61 -10.88
N LYS A 546 16.11 -20.98 -10.19
CA LYS A 546 14.75 -20.99 -10.77
C LYS A 546 14.26 -19.61 -11.25
N ARG A 547 14.79 -18.50 -10.71
CA ARG A 547 14.43 -17.14 -11.12
C ARG A 547 15.20 -16.67 -12.36
N ILE A 548 16.45 -17.08 -12.50
CA ILE A 548 17.42 -16.43 -13.40
C ILE A 548 17.77 -17.29 -14.60
N LEU A 549 18.04 -18.59 -14.40
CA LEU A 549 18.46 -19.48 -15.48
C LEU A 549 17.45 -19.61 -16.63
N PRO A 550 16.11 -19.67 -16.41
CA PRO A 550 15.17 -19.83 -17.51
C PRO A 550 15.24 -18.69 -18.53
N ALA A 551 15.22 -17.43 -18.07
CA ALA A 551 15.31 -16.26 -18.94
C ALA A 551 16.68 -16.17 -19.63
N HIS A 552 17.77 -16.49 -18.90
CA HIS A 552 19.13 -16.49 -19.44
C HIS A 552 19.32 -17.53 -20.56
N PHE A 553 18.89 -18.77 -20.36
CA PHE A 553 19.01 -19.78 -21.42
C PHE A 553 18.09 -19.49 -22.60
N ILE A 554 16.90 -18.92 -22.39
CA ILE A 554 16.03 -18.48 -23.49
C ILE A 554 16.72 -17.40 -24.33
N ILE A 555 17.32 -16.36 -23.73
CA ILE A 555 17.98 -15.30 -24.52
C ILE A 555 19.24 -15.80 -25.24
N VAL A 556 19.97 -16.78 -24.67
CA VAL A 556 21.09 -17.45 -25.36
C VAL A 556 20.58 -18.23 -26.58
N GLN A 557 19.52 -19.03 -26.44
CA GLN A 557 18.97 -19.80 -27.55
C GLN A 557 18.38 -18.90 -28.66
N LEU A 558 17.64 -17.85 -28.30
CA LEU A 558 17.09 -16.89 -29.27
C LEU A 558 18.20 -16.12 -29.99
N THR A 559 19.26 -15.71 -29.28
CA THR A 559 20.42 -15.03 -29.90
C THR A 559 21.18 -15.97 -30.84
N LEU A 560 21.35 -17.25 -30.48
CA LEU A 560 21.96 -18.25 -31.37
C LEU A 560 21.10 -18.51 -32.61
N LEU A 561 19.78 -18.63 -32.46
CA LEU A 561 18.87 -18.80 -33.59
C LEU A 561 18.86 -17.58 -34.52
N ALA A 562 18.83 -16.37 -33.96
CA ALA A 562 18.94 -15.13 -34.73
C ALA A 562 20.29 -15.03 -35.45
N GLY A 563 21.39 -15.32 -34.75
CA GLY A 563 22.72 -15.35 -35.34
C GLY A 563 22.84 -16.35 -36.49
N TYR A 564 22.26 -17.55 -36.36
CA TYR A 564 22.24 -18.54 -37.44
C TYR A 564 21.50 -18.06 -38.70
N MET A 565 20.46 -17.24 -38.54
CA MET A 565 19.71 -16.67 -39.67
C MET A 565 20.33 -15.41 -40.28
N CYS A 566 21.15 -14.67 -39.52
CA CYS A 566 21.60 -13.32 -39.88
C CYS A 566 23.11 -13.20 -40.13
N PHE A 567 23.95 -14.08 -39.59
CA PHE A 567 25.42 -13.95 -39.64
C PHE A 567 26.06 -14.90 -40.66
N THR A 568 27.23 -14.51 -41.17
CA THR A 568 28.08 -15.40 -41.98
C THR A 568 28.63 -16.56 -41.16
N ARG A 569 29.09 -17.63 -41.84
CA ARG A 569 29.63 -18.83 -41.17
C ARG A 569 30.83 -18.55 -40.25
N THR A 570 31.60 -17.50 -40.54
CA THR A 570 32.73 -17.02 -39.73
C THR A 570 32.28 -16.29 -38.47
N GLU A 571 31.33 -15.36 -38.61
CA GLU A 571 30.75 -14.61 -37.49
C GLU A 571 29.96 -15.54 -36.55
N TYR A 572 29.22 -16.49 -37.10
CA TYR A 572 28.48 -17.48 -36.31
C TYR A 572 29.40 -18.40 -35.48
N LYS A 573 30.59 -18.74 -35.97
CA LYS A 573 31.62 -19.43 -35.16
C LYS A 573 32.10 -18.56 -33.99
N GLY A 574 32.25 -17.25 -34.20
CA GLY A 574 32.54 -16.29 -33.13
C GLY A 574 31.43 -16.24 -32.09
N LEU A 575 30.17 -16.15 -32.54
CA LEU A 575 29.00 -16.15 -31.67
C LEU A 575 28.86 -17.45 -30.85
N LEU A 576 29.10 -18.62 -31.46
CA LEU A 576 29.14 -19.90 -30.74
C LEU A 576 30.21 -19.88 -29.63
N ARG A 577 31.42 -19.36 -29.91
CA ARG A 577 32.49 -19.23 -28.91
C ARG A 577 32.15 -18.24 -27.78
N GLN A 578 31.41 -17.18 -28.05
CA GLN A 578 30.85 -16.30 -27.00
C GLN A 578 29.71 -16.98 -26.23
N SER A 579 28.90 -17.80 -26.89
CA SER A 579 27.77 -18.47 -26.25
C SER A 579 28.19 -19.49 -25.20
N THR A 580 29.35 -20.14 -25.35
CA THR A 580 29.84 -21.09 -24.34
C THR A 580 30.10 -20.39 -23.00
N SER A 581 30.73 -19.21 -23.00
CA SER A 581 30.98 -18.43 -21.78
C SER A 581 29.71 -17.81 -21.19
N ALA A 582 28.69 -17.56 -22.02
CA ALA A 582 27.36 -17.18 -21.55
C ALA A 582 26.67 -18.38 -20.86
N VAL A 583 26.71 -19.57 -21.46
CA VAL A 583 26.12 -20.80 -20.90
C VAL A 583 26.80 -21.23 -19.59
N THR A 584 28.12 -21.14 -19.51
CA THR A 584 28.89 -21.48 -18.29
C THR A 584 28.87 -20.40 -17.22
N LEU A 585 28.27 -19.23 -17.49
CA LEU A 585 28.24 -18.07 -16.58
C LEU A 585 29.65 -17.60 -16.17
N THR A 586 30.56 -17.61 -17.15
CA THR A 586 31.97 -17.17 -17.01
C THR A 586 32.33 -16.07 -18.01
N SER A 587 31.34 -15.33 -18.52
CA SER A 587 31.57 -14.27 -19.52
C SER A 587 32.41 -13.10 -19.00
N ASN A 588 32.52 -12.92 -17.68
CA ASN A 588 33.45 -11.99 -17.05
C ASN A 588 34.91 -12.48 -17.03
N MET A 589 35.17 -13.76 -17.27
CA MET A 589 36.51 -14.36 -17.35
C MET A 589 36.95 -14.60 -18.80
N PHE A 590 36.01 -14.61 -19.75
CA PHE A 590 36.22 -15.05 -21.12
C PHE A 590 36.70 -13.92 -22.06
N ASN A 591 37.62 -13.09 -21.59
CA ASN A 591 38.31 -12.06 -22.37
C ASN A 591 39.83 -12.22 -22.23
N LEU A 592 40.35 -13.42 -22.47
CA LEU A 592 41.78 -13.70 -22.61
C LEU A 592 42.16 -13.71 -24.10
N PRO A 593 43.08 -12.84 -24.56
CA PRO A 593 43.39 -12.64 -25.97
C PRO A 593 44.35 -13.72 -26.50
N GLU A 594 43.82 -14.90 -26.82
CA GLU A 594 44.66 -16.08 -27.15
C GLU A 594 44.73 -16.46 -28.64
N PHE A 595 44.13 -15.69 -29.55
CA PHE A 595 44.41 -15.83 -31.00
C PHE A 595 44.47 -14.46 -31.67
N GLY A 596 45.62 -14.14 -32.26
CA GLY A 596 46.01 -12.80 -32.74
C GLY A 596 45.31 -12.31 -34.01
N TYR A 597 43.99 -12.15 -33.97
CA TYR A 597 43.17 -11.53 -35.02
C TYR A 597 42.16 -10.50 -34.44
N SER A 598 42.46 -9.95 -33.26
CA SER A 598 41.54 -9.13 -32.47
C SER A 598 42.03 -7.70 -32.26
N VAL A 599 42.05 -6.89 -33.32
CA VAL A 599 42.10 -5.42 -33.23
C VAL A 599 41.26 -4.80 -34.37
N GLN A 600 39.92 -4.80 -34.25
CA GLN A 600 39.04 -3.70 -34.73
C GLN A 600 37.53 -3.92 -34.58
N ASN A 601 37.02 -5.16 -34.51
CA ASN A 601 35.56 -5.41 -34.50
C ASN A 601 35.00 -5.69 -33.08
N ASP A 602 34.89 -4.64 -32.25
CA ASP A 602 34.15 -4.71 -30.97
C ASP A 602 32.62 -4.81 -31.17
N ASP A 603 32.12 -4.51 -32.37
CA ASP A 603 30.69 -4.35 -32.72
C ASP A 603 29.83 -5.64 -32.60
N TYR A 604 30.44 -6.82 -32.47
CA TYR A 604 29.74 -8.12 -32.55
C TYR A 604 29.83 -9.00 -31.30
N ASN A 605 30.16 -8.43 -30.13
CA ASN A 605 30.09 -9.15 -28.85
C ASN A 605 28.66 -9.18 -28.28
N LEU A 606 27.75 -9.90 -28.96
CA LEU A 606 26.32 -9.95 -28.59
C LEU A 606 26.08 -10.41 -27.14
N PHE A 607 26.93 -11.29 -26.60
CA PHE A 607 26.81 -11.78 -25.22
C PHE A 607 27.55 -10.94 -24.17
N LEU A 608 28.19 -9.82 -24.54
CA LEU A 608 29.00 -9.01 -23.62
C LEU A 608 28.25 -8.69 -22.32
N HIS A 609 27.02 -8.20 -22.42
CA HIS A 609 26.17 -7.80 -21.28
C HIS A 609 25.98 -8.88 -20.20
N THR A 610 26.16 -10.16 -20.54
CA THR A 610 26.07 -11.30 -19.60
C THR A 610 27.26 -11.40 -18.62
N TRP A 611 28.31 -10.58 -18.79
CA TRP A 611 29.41 -10.46 -17.82
C TRP A 611 28.89 -10.09 -16.41
N SER A 612 27.91 -9.18 -16.35
CA SER A 612 27.34 -8.67 -15.09
C SER A 612 26.60 -9.76 -14.32
N LEU A 613 25.82 -10.57 -15.03
CA LEU A 613 25.14 -11.75 -14.49
C LEU A 613 26.12 -12.84 -14.05
N SER A 614 27.20 -13.06 -14.81
CA SER A 614 28.26 -14.01 -14.44
C SER A 614 28.88 -13.65 -13.08
N VAL A 615 29.17 -12.36 -12.85
CA VAL A 615 29.63 -11.83 -11.56
C VAL A 615 28.55 -11.96 -10.47
N GLU A 616 27.28 -11.67 -10.75
CA GLU A 616 26.20 -11.81 -9.76
C GLU A 616 26.06 -13.27 -9.30
N VAL A 617 26.16 -14.26 -10.20
CA VAL A 617 26.11 -15.70 -9.85
C VAL A 617 27.37 -16.15 -9.08
N GLN A 618 28.56 -15.69 -9.44
CA GLN A 618 29.79 -15.98 -8.68
C GLN A 618 29.67 -15.43 -7.25
N PHE A 619 29.14 -14.22 -7.08
CA PHE A 619 28.86 -13.65 -5.76
C PHE A 619 27.82 -14.47 -4.98
N TYR A 620 26.82 -15.05 -5.64
CA TYR A 620 25.84 -15.92 -4.97
C TYR A 620 26.52 -17.13 -4.33
N LEU A 621 27.51 -17.74 -4.99
CA LEU A 621 28.27 -18.88 -4.47
C LEU A 621 29.17 -18.49 -3.29
N ILE A 622 29.79 -17.32 -3.36
CA ILE A 622 30.74 -16.82 -2.36
C ILE A 622 30.04 -16.35 -1.07
N CYS A 623 28.88 -15.70 -1.18
CA CYS A 623 28.21 -15.04 -0.06
C CYS A 623 27.89 -15.98 1.14
N PRO A 624 27.37 -17.22 0.96
CA PRO A 624 27.21 -18.18 2.05
C PRO A 624 28.53 -18.60 2.71
N MET A 625 29.63 -18.70 1.96
CA MET A 625 30.95 -19.07 2.49
C MET A 625 31.53 -17.97 3.38
N ILE A 626 31.40 -16.70 2.97
CA ILE A 626 31.78 -15.54 3.79
C ILE A 626 30.99 -15.54 5.10
N LEU A 627 29.66 -15.73 5.02
CA LEU A 627 28.80 -15.75 6.21
C LEU A 627 29.11 -16.92 7.16
N ALA A 628 29.40 -18.12 6.62
CA ALA A 628 29.85 -19.26 7.42
C ALA A 628 31.16 -18.93 8.16
N CYS A 629 32.16 -18.37 7.45
CA CYS A 629 33.42 -17.93 8.02
C CYS A 629 33.23 -16.89 9.15
N LEU A 630 32.43 -15.85 8.90
CA LEU A 630 32.10 -14.82 9.90
C LEU A 630 31.43 -15.41 11.15
N SER A 631 30.54 -16.39 10.98
CA SER A 631 29.88 -17.06 12.11
C SER A 631 30.85 -17.92 12.94
N ALA A 632 31.75 -18.65 12.28
CA ALA A 632 32.79 -19.44 12.93
C ALA A 632 33.82 -18.56 13.67
N LEU A 633 34.18 -17.40 13.11
CA LEU A 633 35.04 -16.42 13.78
C LEU A 633 34.36 -15.80 14.99
N LYS A 634 33.07 -15.41 14.88
CA LYS A 634 32.29 -14.86 16.00
C LYS A 634 32.22 -15.84 17.18
N SER A 635 32.05 -17.14 16.90
CA SER A 635 32.01 -18.19 17.93
C SER A 635 33.31 -18.34 18.73
N LYS A 636 34.44 -17.80 18.24
CA LYS A 636 35.74 -17.83 18.93
C LYS A 636 36.09 -16.51 19.60
N ASN A 637 35.71 -15.38 18.99
CA ASN A 637 35.96 -14.03 19.51
C ASN A 637 35.00 -13.04 18.85
N GLU A 638 34.24 -12.28 19.63
CA GLU A 638 33.24 -11.32 19.11
C GLU A 638 33.85 -10.20 18.25
N LYS A 639 35.14 -9.88 18.44
CA LYS A 639 35.86 -8.86 17.65
C LYS A 639 36.50 -9.40 16.37
N ALA A 640 36.66 -10.72 16.23
CA ALA A 640 37.30 -11.33 15.06
C ALA A 640 36.56 -11.11 13.72
N PRO A 641 35.21 -11.11 13.65
CA PRO A 641 34.48 -10.76 12.43
C PRO A 641 34.79 -9.34 11.91
N VAL A 642 34.94 -8.37 12.82
CA VAL A 642 35.26 -6.97 12.46
C VAL A 642 36.67 -6.89 11.91
N ALA A 643 37.64 -7.54 12.57
CA ALA A 643 39.02 -7.61 12.09
C ALA A 643 39.13 -8.28 10.70
N PHE A 644 38.34 -9.32 10.44
CA PHE A 644 38.30 -10.02 9.15
C PHE A 644 37.70 -9.16 8.02
N VAL A 645 36.65 -8.37 8.30
CA VAL A 645 36.10 -7.43 7.31
C VAL A 645 37.08 -6.30 7.03
N LEU A 646 37.71 -5.73 8.08
CA LEU A 646 38.72 -4.68 7.92
C LEU A 646 39.95 -5.16 7.16
N SER A 647 40.46 -6.37 7.43
CA SER A 647 41.60 -6.93 6.69
C SER A 647 41.24 -7.21 5.23
N GLY A 648 40.01 -7.64 4.93
CA GLY A 648 39.51 -7.77 3.56
C GLY A 648 39.44 -6.44 2.80
N ILE A 649 39.01 -5.36 3.46
CA ILE A 649 39.00 -3.99 2.89
C ILE A 649 40.44 -3.51 2.63
N VAL A 650 41.33 -3.65 3.61
CA VAL A 650 42.74 -3.28 3.48
C VAL A 650 43.44 -4.09 2.39
N ALA A 651 43.20 -5.40 2.31
CA ALA A 651 43.75 -6.25 1.25
C ALA A 651 43.24 -5.86 -0.15
N SER A 652 41.94 -5.54 -0.29
CA SER A 652 41.37 -5.05 -1.55
C SER A 652 41.96 -3.71 -1.96
N PHE A 653 42.11 -2.77 -1.02
CA PHE A 653 42.73 -1.46 -1.26
C PHE A 653 44.22 -1.60 -1.63
N SER A 654 44.98 -2.37 -0.87
CA SER A 654 46.40 -2.67 -1.15
C SER A 654 46.59 -3.38 -2.49
N TYR A 655 45.70 -4.31 -2.87
CA TYR A 655 45.71 -4.94 -4.19
C TYR A 655 45.45 -3.93 -5.31
N GLN A 656 44.47 -3.03 -5.14
CA GLN A 656 44.19 -1.96 -6.11
C GLN A 656 45.36 -0.97 -6.23
N CYS A 657 46.02 -0.62 -5.13
CA CYS A 657 47.22 0.23 -5.11
C CYS A 657 48.43 -0.47 -5.77
N TRP A 658 48.66 -1.75 -5.48
CA TRP A 658 49.72 -2.55 -6.10
C TRP A 658 49.52 -2.72 -7.61
N ASN A 659 48.31 -3.08 -8.03
CA ASN A 659 47.92 -3.27 -9.43
C ASN A 659 47.79 -1.94 -10.23
N ARG A 660 48.03 -0.79 -9.57
CA ARG A 660 48.22 0.51 -10.22
C ARG A 660 49.62 0.68 -10.82
N ASN A 661 50.60 -0.08 -10.30
CA ASN A 661 52.02 -0.03 -10.69
C ASN A 661 52.50 -1.28 -11.47
N GLY A 662 51.60 -2.22 -11.81
CA GLY A 662 51.92 -3.51 -12.43
C GLY A 662 51.13 -3.82 -13.71
N ASN A 663 51.69 -4.72 -14.53
CA ASN A 663 51.28 -5.09 -15.89
C ASN A 663 49.76 -5.14 -16.20
N SER A 664 49.42 -4.59 -17.38
CA SER A 664 48.05 -4.40 -17.89
C SER A 664 47.20 -5.65 -18.10
N LEU A 665 47.80 -6.85 -18.14
CA LEU A 665 47.11 -8.11 -18.48
C LEU A 665 46.25 -8.69 -17.35
N LEU A 666 46.58 -8.44 -16.08
CA LEU A 666 45.78 -8.93 -14.95
C LEU A 666 44.53 -8.08 -14.64
N GLN A 667 44.38 -6.91 -15.27
CA GLN A 667 43.23 -6.02 -15.06
C GLN A 667 41.92 -6.51 -15.70
N MET A 668 41.94 -7.57 -16.51
CA MET A 668 40.73 -8.14 -17.13
C MET A 668 39.95 -9.08 -16.19
N GLY A 669 40.59 -9.64 -15.15
CA GLY A 669 39.97 -10.68 -14.30
C GLY A 669 39.18 -10.19 -13.08
N THR A 670 39.35 -8.93 -12.66
CA THR A 670 38.73 -8.40 -11.43
C THR A 670 37.96 -7.11 -11.71
N ILE A 671 36.64 -7.22 -11.81
CA ILE A 671 35.65 -6.13 -11.97
C ILE A 671 35.95 -5.22 -13.19
N PRO A 672 35.41 -5.55 -14.38
CA PRO A 672 35.70 -4.85 -15.63
C PRO A 672 34.91 -3.53 -15.76
N VAL A 673 35.25 -2.52 -14.94
CA VAL A 673 34.58 -1.20 -14.96
C VAL A 673 35.52 -0.07 -15.42
N ARG A 674 36.80 -0.04 -15.01
CA ARG A 674 37.62 1.19 -15.16
C ARG A 674 38.45 1.37 -16.44
N ARG A 675 38.39 0.48 -17.44
CA ARG A 675 39.26 0.59 -18.66
C ARG A 675 38.58 0.49 -20.02
N LEU A 676 37.35 -0.02 -20.12
CA LEU A 676 36.61 -0.05 -21.39
C LEU A 676 36.03 1.32 -21.73
N GLU A 677 35.47 2.03 -20.75
CA GLU A 677 34.82 3.33 -20.94
C GLU A 677 35.80 4.44 -21.37
N LYS A 678 37.04 4.41 -20.84
CA LYS A 678 38.08 5.39 -21.21
C LYS A 678 38.61 5.27 -22.66
N ARG A 679 38.19 4.27 -23.43
CA ARG A 679 38.49 4.17 -24.87
C ARG A 679 37.41 4.80 -25.76
N GLN A 680 36.14 4.80 -25.34
CA GLN A 680 35.04 5.35 -26.15
C GLN A 680 34.95 6.88 -26.10
N SER A 681 35.58 7.54 -25.13
CA SER A 681 35.54 9.01 -25.01
C SER A 681 36.58 9.77 -25.87
N LYS A 682 37.33 9.10 -26.77
CA LYS A 682 38.33 9.75 -27.63
C LYS A 682 37.72 10.43 -28.86
N SER A 683 36.92 11.46 -28.61
CA SER A 683 36.68 12.54 -29.58
C SER A 683 37.79 13.59 -29.43
N PRO A 684 38.49 14.01 -30.50
CA PRO A 684 39.55 15.02 -30.42
C PRO A 684 39.11 16.37 -29.82
N VAL A 685 37.80 16.66 -29.83
CA VAL A 685 37.22 17.92 -29.35
C VAL A 685 37.22 18.00 -27.82
N ALA A 686 37.14 16.87 -27.11
CA ALA A 686 37.10 16.84 -25.64
C ALA A 686 38.49 17.04 -24.99
N GLU A 687 39.57 16.72 -25.71
CA GLU A 687 40.95 16.81 -25.20
C GLU A 687 41.47 18.25 -25.14
N VAL A 688 40.82 19.19 -25.84
CA VAL A 688 41.08 20.64 -25.76
C VAL A 688 40.41 21.24 -24.51
N PHE A 689 39.10 20.99 -24.32
CA PHE A 689 38.34 21.51 -23.18
C PHE A 689 38.87 21.04 -21.82
N PHE A 690 39.34 19.79 -21.71
CA PHE A 690 39.91 19.27 -20.47
C PHE A 690 41.31 19.80 -20.14
N ARG A 691 42.01 20.40 -21.12
CA ARG A 691 43.34 20.99 -20.90
C ARG A 691 43.25 22.43 -20.41
N GLU A 692 42.29 23.20 -20.91
CA GLU A 692 42.08 24.58 -20.46
C GLU A 692 41.55 24.64 -19.02
N SER A 693 40.57 23.80 -18.66
CA SER A 693 39.97 23.80 -17.31
C SER A 693 40.98 23.50 -16.20
N VAL A 694 41.88 22.54 -16.41
CA VAL A 694 42.92 22.18 -15.41
C VAL A 694 43.95 23.31 -15.24
N THR A 695 44.31 24.03 -16.32
CA THR A 695 45.27 25.16 -16.24
C THR A 695 44.72 26.46 -15.67
N GLN A 696 43.42 26.52 -15.40
CA GLN A 696 42.76 27.67 -14.75
C GLN A 696 42.63 27.48 -13.24
N GLU A 697 42.50 26.24 -12.76
CA GLU A 697 42.33 25.91 -11.34
C GLU A 697 43.66 25.93 -10.58
N GLU A 698 44.78 25.57 -11.22
CA GLU A 698 46.13 25.66 -10.62
C GLU A 698 46.64 27.11 -10.46
N ARG A 699 46.04 28.10 -11.14
CA ARG A 699 46.48 29.50 -11.10
C ARG A 699 45.80 30.36 -10.01
N HIS A 700 44.96 29.76 -9.18
CA HIS A 700 44.30 30.41 -8.04
C HIS A 700 44.68 29.78 -6.68
N LEU A 701 45.66 28.87 -6.64
CA LEU A 701 46.19 28.25 -5.42
C LEU A 701 47.73 28.36 -5.29
N THR A 702 48.30 29.38 -5.93
CA THR A 702 49.64 29.97 -5.68
C THR A 702 49.52 31.48 -5.79
#